data_AF-A0A838PXK1-F1
#
_entry.id   AF-A0A838PXK1-F1
#
_cell.length_a   1.000
_cell.length_b   1.000
_cell.length_c   1.000
_cell.angle_alpha   90.00
_cell.angle_beta   90.00
_cell.angle_gamma   90.00
#
_symmetry.space_group_name_H-M   'P 1'
#
loop_
_entity.id
_entity.type
_entity.pdbx_description
1 polymer ?
#
loop_
_entity_poly.entity_id
_entity_poly.type
_entity_poly.pdbx_seq_one_letter_code
_entity_poly.pdbx_strand_id
1 'polypeptide(L)'
;MSGATGSAHFGEAATGGARELLADRNYRNYFFASLVSSLGDWTGLVALQALISTLYSANPRFALFGLGGVMMARLLPSLLMGPVAGVLADRYDRKRLMVGMDLVRGTLFTLLAFSRSLTTLFVLTFAIECLSLLFMAAKDASLPMLVQRRQLTRANQLNLLLAYGTLPLGAVVATAITTVLVAFGLTAQTSTVAALLVNAGSFFIGAALIARVHLPARERAAGDDTESRGVLEELREGADFIRNLPLIRSLIIGVVGVAFGAGVVVSIGPEFVRESLGRPATDWPRMMTAVGVGLVAGILAVPLVTKRISQERLFPLCLAATGIIAAIISTVPTFAMALVFAFALGVAAGLGFVIGYELLQRNTTDEVRGKTFAAFYTGTRVALFSALGIAPFVAGALSGALFLNGRFLRLSGIRMTIFAGGMVALYAALVALRGMYRALRVERPTPMRIPGIPPTPTSRMGLFITFEGVEGAGKSTQVKALVSMLRDEGHDVVVTREPGGPPVAERLREVLLDPNSQGMHPRTEVLLYAAARAEHVERVVAPALAEGKTVVCDRFIDSSLAYQGYAREVGGADVLEINRWAVASLLPDVVVLLDLTADEGLRRIRERAEQRRRSGRPRGPRPLRLGGADPGDEDWREQTASDRIESEDLAFHRRVADGYRRLAERDAERFVVINAAADSQTVTADVRDALRPWLPPPQAPRCEPPHTRPETG
;
A
#
# COMPACT_ATOMS: atom_id res chain seq x y z
N MET A 1 41.83 -4.85 8.66
CA MET A 1 41.42 -3.47 8.95
C MET A 1 41.30 -2.71 7.64
N SER A 2 40.10 -2.66 7.05
CA SER A 2 39.68 -1.66 6.05
C SER A 2 38.19 -1.88 5.83
N GLY A 3 37.38 -1.03 6.45
CA GLY A 3 35.94 -1.16 6.50
C GLY A 3 35.34 0.12 7.06
N ALA A 4 35.40 1.20 6.28
CA ALA A 4 34.83 2.49 6.66
C ALA A 4 34.62 3.40 5.43
N THR A 5 33.73 3.03 4.50
CA THR A 5 33.21 3.94 3.45
C THR A 5 31.75 3.67 3.08
N GLY A 6 30.92 3.24 4.04
CA GLY A 6 29.49 2.97 3.80
C GLY A 6 28.50 3.99 4.40
N SER A 7 28.96 4.97 5.18
CA SER A 7 28.08 5.80 6.01
C SER A 7 27.69 7.16 5.41
N ALA A 8 28.26 7.56 4.26
CA ALA A 8 28.04 8.90 3.70
C ALA A 8 26.83 9.04 2.75
N HIS A 9 26.29 7.95 2.18
CA HIS A 9 25.25 8.04 1.14
C HIS A 9 23.80 8.10 1.64
N PHE A 10 23.53 7.95 2.94
CA PHE A 10 22.16 7.73 3.43
C PHE A 10 21.45 8.96 3.97
N GLY A 11 22.18 10.02 4.31
CA GLY A 11 21.58 11.35 4.48
C GLY A 11 20.95 11.85 3.18
N GLU A 12 21.55 11.51 2.03
CA GLU A 12 21.11 11.91 0.69
C GLU A 12 19.88 11.16 0.17
N ALA A 13 19.59 9.93 0.60
CA ALA A 13 18.47 9.16 0.02
C ALA A 13 17.08 9.61 0.53
N ALA A 14 16.97 9.99 1.80
CA ALA A 14 15.72 10.52 2.37
C ALA A 14 15.52 12.02 2.08
N THR A 15 16.60 12.80 2.11
CA THR A 15 16.56 14.24 1.77
C THR A 15 16.56 14.48 0.26
N GLY A 16 17.18 13.62 -0.53
CA GLY A 16 17.29 13.74 -1.99
C GLY A 16 15.95 13.57 -2.70
N GLY A 17 15.09 12.65 -2.23
CA GLY A 17 13.75 12.47 -2.82
C GLY A 17 12.78 13.63 -2.55
N ALA A 18 12.85 14.24 -1.36
CA ALA A 18 12.07 15.45 -1.06
C ALA A 18 12.62 16.67 -1.80
N ARG A 19 13.95 16.78 -1.92
CA ARG A 19 14.63 17.82 -2.70
C ARG A 19 14.31 17.73 -4.20
N GLU A 20 14.23 16.53 -4.75
CA GLU A 20 13.82 16.24 -6.13
C GLU A 20 12.38 16.72 -6.38
N LEU A 21 11.45 16.42 -5.47
CA LEU A 21 10.06 16.91 -5.54
C LEU A 21 9.99 18.44 -5.46
N LEU A 22 10.72 19.06 -4.52
CA LEU A 22 10.74 20.51 -4.34
C LEU A 22 11.53 21.26 -5.44
N ALA A 23 12.29 20.55 -6.27
CA ALA A 23 12.94 21.14 -7.43
C ALA A 23 11.90 21.51 -8.51
N ASP A 24 10.83 20.73 -8.64
CA ASP A 24 9.70 21.05 -9.52
C ASP A 24 8.95 22.29 -9.02
N ARG A 25 8.83 23.31 -9.88
CA ARG A 25 8.22 24.60 -9.52
C ARG A 25 6.73 24.48 -9.19
N ASN A 26 6.01 23.60 -9.89
CA ASN A 26 4.58 23.37 -9.68
C ASN A 26 4.34 22.70 -8.34
N TYR A 27 5.04 21.59 -8.07
CA TYR A 27 4.93 20.90 -6.80
C TYR A 27 5.41 21.78 -5.65
N ARG A 28 6.50 22.54 -5.81
CA ARG A 28 7.00 23.47 -4.79
C ARG A 28 5.95 24.52 -4.38
N ASN A 29 5.30 25.17 -5.35
CA ASN A 29 4.26 26.16 -5.06
C ASN A 29 3.07 25.52 -4.33
N TYR A 30 2.63 24.34 -4.79
CA TYR A 30 1.58 23.56 -4.13
C TYR A 30 1.95 23.15 -2.68
N PHE A 31 3.20 22.70 -2.49
CA PHE A 31 3.74 22.32 -1.19
C PHE A 31 3.77 23.50 -0.22
N PHE A 32 4.31 24.64 -0.63
CA PHE A 32 4.37 25.83 0.23
C PHE A 32 2.99 26.42 0.50
N ALA A 33 2.06 26.39 -0.45
CA ALA A 33 0.67 26.77 -0.21
C ALA A 33 0.04 25.91 0.89
N SER A 34 0.25 24.59 0.82
CA SER A 34 -0.26 23.63 1.79
C SER A 34 0.40 23.81 3.17
N LEU A 35 1.71 24.06 3.21
CA LEU A 35 2.45 24.31 4.45
C LEU A 35 1.96 25.57 5.16
N VAL A 36 1.85 26.68 4.44
CA VAL A 36 1.41 27.96 5.00
C VAL A 36 -0.03 27.87 5.50
N SER A 37 -0.93 27.27 4.71
CA SER A 37 -2.34 27.10 5.09
C SER A 37 -2.49 26.20 6.32
N SER A 38 -1.75 25.07 6.35
CA SER A 38 -1.79 24.14 7.48
C SER A 38 -1.23 24.75 8.77
N LEU A 39 -0.10 25.48 8.70
CA LEU A 39 0.42 26.25 9.83
C LEU A 39 -0.58 27.30 10.31
N GLY A 40 -1.24 27.97 9.36
CA GLY A 40 -2.34 28.88 9.59
C GLY A 40 -3.46 28.22 10.41
N ASP A 41 -4.04 27.13 9.92
CA ASP A 41 -5.16 26.42 10.55
C ASP A 41 -4.89 26.09 12.03
N TRP A 42 -3.69 25.59 12.34
CA TRP A 42 -3.29 25.28 13.71
C TRP A 42 -3.03 26.53 14.56
N THR A 43 -2.41 27.56 13.98
CA THR A 43 -2.23 28.87 14.65
C THR A 43 -3.58 29.50 14.97
N GLY A 44 -4.50 29.48 14.00
CA GLY A 44 -5.85 30.01 14.12
C GLY A 44 -6.70 29.26 15.14
N LEU A 45 -6.55 27.94 15.25
CA LEU A 45 -7.19 27.16 16.30
C LEU A 45 -6.79 27.65 17.70
N VAL A 46 -5.48 27.74 17.95
CA VAL A 46 -4.94 28.13 19.26
C VAL A 46 -5.32 29.57 19.57
N ALA A 47 -5.25 30.47 18.58
CA ALA A 47 -5.65 31.85 18.74
C ALA A 47 -7.16 32.01 18.98
N LEU A 48 -8.02 31.22 18.32
CA LEU A 48 -9.48 31.24 18.57
C LEU A 48 -9.82 30.73 19.98
N GLN A 49 -9.15 29.69 20.45
CA GLN A 49 -9.32 29.20 21.82
C GLN A 49 -8.89 30.26 22.85
N ALA A 50 -7.77 30.94 22.60
CA ALA A 50 -7.33 32.06 23.44
C ALA A 50 -8.31 33.25 23.37
N LEU A 51 -8.90 33.53 22.22
CA LEU A 51 -9.86 34.63 22.04
C LEU A 51 -11.12 34.37 22.87
N ILE A 52 -11.68 33.16 22.81
CA ILE A 52 -12.85 32.79 23.61
C ILE A 52 -12.54 32.85 25.10
N SER A 53 -11.36 32.35 25.50
CA SER A 53 -10.94 32.36 26.91
C SER A 53 -10.76 33.78 27.44
N THR A 54 -10.26 34.71 26.62
CA THR A 54 -10.08 36.12 27.01
C THR A 54 -11.41 36.88 27.02
N LEU A 55 -12.23 36.74 25.97
CA LEU A 55 -13.54 37.39 25.85
C LEU A 55 -14.50 37.01 26.99
N TYR A 56 -14.47 35.74 27.41
CA TYR A 56 -15.40 35.19 28.40
C TYR A 56 -14.72 34.83 29.73
N SER A 57 -13.57 35.47 30.01
CA SER A 57 -12.78 35.26 31.23
C SER A 57 -13.59 35.48 32.53
N ALA A 58 -14.55 36.41 32.52
CA ALA A 58 -15.44 36.67 33.65
C ALA A 58 -16.41 35.51 33.98
N ASN A 59 -16.68 34.61 33.02
CA ASN A 59 -17.61 33.50 33.19
C ASN A 59 -16.97 32.18 32.70
N PRO A 60 -16.15 31.51 33.54
CA PRO A 60 -15.40 30.32 33.13
C PRO A 60 -16.26 29.19 32.54
N ARG A 61 -17.49 28.98 33.05
CA ARG A 61 -18.44 28.00 32.50
C ARG A 61 -18.86 28.35 31.07
N PHE A 62 -19.06 29.64 30.79
CA PHE A 62 -19.45 30.12 29.46
C PHE A 62 -18.29 30.08 28.48
N ALA A 63 -17.06 30.34 28.94
CA ALA A 63 -15.84 30.12 28.15
C ALA A 63 -15.66 28.65 27.78
N LEU A 64 -15.86 27.71 28.72
CA LEU A 64 -15.83 26.27 28.45
C LEU A 64 -16.88 25.83 27.43
N PHE A 65 -18.12 26.36 27.55
CA PHE A 65 -19.16 26.15 26.54
C PHE A 65 -18.75 26.69 25.17
N GLY A 66 -18.15 27.88 25.10
CA GLY A 66 -17.61 28.46 23.87
C GLY A 66 -16.52 27.60 23.22
N LEU A 67 -15.57 27.11 24.02
CA LEU A 67 -14.49 26.25 23.54
C LEU A 67 -15.02 24.92 22.99
N GLY A 68 -15.94 24.28 23.72
CA GLY A 68 -16.62 23.05 23.26
C GLY A 68 -17.45 23.29 22.00
N GLY A 69 -18.22 24.39 21.96
CA GLY A 69 -19.05 24.76 20.82
C GLY A 69 -18.24 25.03 19.55
N VAL A 70 -17.07 25.66 19.65
CA VAL A 70 -16.16 25.81 18.50
C VAL A 70 -15.65 24.44 18.04
N MET A 71 -15.26 23.54 18.93
CA MET A 71 -14.81 22.20 18.51
C MET A 71 -15.93 21.44 17.79
N MET A 72 -17.17 21.56 18.27
CA MET A 72 -18.35 21.01 17.60
C MET A 72 -18.59 21.64 16.24
N ALA A 73 -18.49 22.97 16.13
CA ALA A 73 -18.64 23.70 14.87
C ALA A 73 -17.58 23.30 13.83
N ARG A 74 -16.38 22.85 14.26
CA ARG A 74 -15.34 22.35 13.36
C ARG A 74 -15.59 20.93 12.88
N LEU A 75 -16.13 20.07 13.73
CA LEU A 75 -16.36 18.66 13.41
C LEU A 75 -17.68 18.44 12.66
N LEU A 76 -18.72 19.22 12.96
CA LEU A 76 -20.06 19.04 12.41
C LEU A 76 -20.14 19.12 10.87
N PRO A 77 -19.48 20.08 10.18
CA PRO A 77 -19.49 20.16 8.71
C PRO A 77 -19.12 18.85 8.04
N SER A 78 -18.19 18.11 8.62
CA SER A 78 -17.68 16.89 8.02
C SER A 78 -18.66 15.72 8.01
N LEU A 79 -19.61 15.74 8.94
CA LEU A 79 -20.69 14.78 9.02
C LEU A 79 -21.76 15.07 7.95
N LEU A 80 -21.91 16.34 7.58
CA LEU A 80 -22.96 16.82 6.70
C LEU A 80 -22.51 16.99 5.24
N MET A 81 -21.27 17.45 5.04
CA MET A 81 -20.72 17.90 3.75
C MET A 81 -19.72 16.93 3.13
N GLY A 82 -19.37 15.82 3.80
CA GLY A 82 -18.35 14.86 3.33
C GLY A 82 -18.61 14.34 1.91
N PRO A 83 -19.78 13.72 1.64
CA PRO A 83 -20.14 13.21 0.29
C PRO A 83 -20.24 14.33 -0.75
N VAL A 84 -20.84 15.46 -0.35
CA VAL A 84 -21.06 16.63 -1.22
C VAL A 84 -19.74 17.27 -1.67
N ALA A 85 -18.73 17.29 -0.80
CA ALA A 85 -17.45 17.92 -1.09
C ALA A 85 -16.69 17.24 -2.26
N GLY A 86 -16.77 15.91 -2.36
CA GLY A 86 -16.14 15.17 -3.45
C GLY A 86 -16.79 15.45 -4.81
N VAL A 87 -18.12 15.38 -4.86
CA VAL A 87 -18.90 15.66 -6.08
C VAL A 87 -18.67 17.07 -6.58
N LEU A 88 -18.68 18.06 -5.67
CA LEU A 88 -18.40 19.44 -6.04
C LEU A 88 -16.95 19.63 -6.51
N ALA A 89 -15.98 18.98 -5.87
CA ALA A 89 -14.57 19.06 -6.28
C ALA A 89 -14.29 18.47 -7.67
N ASP A 90 -15.12 17.54 -8.13
CA ASP A 90 -15.02 16.97 -9.47
C ASP A 90 -15.78 17.77 -10.54
N ARG A 91 -16.84 18.50 -10.15
CA ARG A 91 -17.63 19.33 -11.09
C ARG A 91 -16.94 20.62 -11.51
N TYR A 92 -16.19 21.24 -10.61
CA TYR A 92 -15.55 22.54 -10.82
C TYR A 92 -14.06 22.41 -11.15
N ASP A 93 -13.51 23.42 -11.83
CA ASP A 93 -12.07 23.55 -12.01
C ASP A 93 -11.36 23.60 -10.64
N ARG A 94 -10.54 22.59 -10.36
CA ARG A 94 -9.92 22.37 -9.04
C ARG A 94 -9.05 23.54 -8.61
N LYS A 95 -8.34 24.18 -9.56
CA LYS A 95 -7.50 25.35 -9.28
C LYS A 95 -8.36 26.53 -8.81
N ARG A 96 -9.37 26.90 -9.59
CA ARG A 96 -10.29 28.00 -9.26
C ARG A 96 -11.03 27.72 -7.96
N LEU A 97 -11.44 26.47 -7.74
CA LEU A 97 -12.09 26.06 -6.51
C LEU A 97 -11.17 26.26 -5.30
N MET A 98 -9.94 25.74 -5.34
CA MET A 98 -8.97 25.91 -4.24
C MET A 98 -8.68 27.39 -3.94
N VAL A 99 -8.40 28.19 -4.98
CA VAL A 99 -8.15 29.64 -4.83
C VAL A 99 -9.37 30.34 -4.23
N GLY A 100 -10.57 30.06 -4.73
CA GLY A 100 -11.80 30.64 -4.21
C GLY A 100 -12.05 30.31 -2.73
N MET A 101 -11.87 29.04 -2.35
CA MET A 101 -12.04 28.59 -0.96
C MET A 101 -11.04 29.28 -0.01
N ASP A 102 -9.78 29.44 -0.42
CA ASP A 102 -8.78 30.17 0.39
C ASP A 102 -9.13 31.64 0.57
N LEU A 103 -9.52 32.34 -0.50
CA LEU A 103 -9.89 33.76 -0.43
C LEU A 103 -11.09 33.98 0.51
N VAL A 104 -12.11 33.13 0.42
CA VAL A 104 -13.27 33.21 1.30
C VAL A 104 -12.89 32.84 2.73
N ARG A 105 -12.11 31.78 2.97
CA ARG A 105 -11.65 31.40 4.31
C ARG A 105 -10.82 32.51 4.98
N GLY A 106 -9.88 33.11 4.26
CA GLY A 106 -9.10 34.26 4.75
C GLY A 106 -10.01 35.40 5.19
N THR A 107 -11.01 35.73 4.37
CA THR A 107 -12.00 36.78 4.69
C THR A 107 -12.84 36.43 5.92
N LEU A 108 -13.35 35.21 6.01
CA LEU A 108 -14.14 34.74 7.15
C LEU A 108 -13.31 34.71 8.43
N PHE A 109 -12.01 34.34 8.38
CA PHE A 109 -11.12 34.43 9.53
C PHE A 109 -10.85 35.87 9.96
N THR A 110 -10.73 36.82 9.02
CA THR A 110 -10.67 38.24 9.35
C THR A 110 -11.92 38.69 10.10
N LEU A 111 -13.12 38.34 9.61
CA LEU A 111 -14.39 38.65 10.29
C LEU A 111 -14.47 37.99 11.68
N LEU A 112 -14.03 36.74 11.78
CA LEU A 112 -14.00 35.96 13.01
C LEU A 112 -13.08 36.58 14.06
N ALA A 113 -11.94 37.17 13.65
CA ALA A 113 -10.99 37.82 14.55
C ALA A 113 -11.58 39.03 15.31
N PHE A 114 -12.54 39.74 14.71
CA PHE A 114 -13.20 40.89 15.34
C PHE A 114 -14.55 40.55 15.98
N SER A 115 -15.02 39.32 15.82
CA SER A 115 -16.29 38.88 16.40
C SER A 115 -16.18 38.75 17.92
N ARG A 116 -17.19 39.27 18.62
CA ARG A 116 -17.32 39.13 20.08
C ARG A 116 -18.44 38.19 20.50
N SER A 117 -19.33 37.80 19.59
CA SER A 117 -20.48 36.93 19.85
C SER A 117 -20.13 35.46 19.65
N LEU A 118 -20.42 34.60 20.64
CA LEU A 118 -20.23 33.14 20.50
C LEU A 118 -21.00 32.57 19.30
N THR A 119 -22.24 33.01 19.08
CA THR A 119 -23.05 32.52 17.95
C THR A 119 -22.36 32.84 16.62
N THR A 120 -21.84 34.06 16.46
CA THR A 120 -21.09 34.45 15.27
C THR A 120 -19.79 33.66 15.13
N LEU A 121 -19.07 33.41 16.24
CA LEU A 121 -17.88 32.56 16.22
C LEU A 121 -18.20 31.13 15.76
N PHE A 122 -19.32 30.55 16.22
CA PHE A 122 -19.75 29.21 15.80
C PHE A 122 -20.14 29.16 14.32
N VAL A 123 -20.96 30.11 13.85
CA VAL A 123 -21.40 30.18 12.44
C VAL A 123 -20.22 30.36 11.51
N LEU A 124 -19.30 31.29 11.81
CA LEU A 124 -18.13 31.53 10.98
C LEU A 124 -17.18 30.32 11.00
N THR A 125 -16.95 29.70 12.15
CA THR A 125 -16.14 28.48 12.26
C THR A 125 -16.73 27.35 11.41
N PHE A 126 -18.04 27.13 11.52
CA PHE A 126 -18.75 26.11 10.74
C PHE A 126 -18.62 26.36 9.22
N ALA A 127 -18.81 27.63 8.79
CA ALA A 127 -18.68 28.01 7.39
C ALA A 127 -17.24 27.81 6.87
N ILE A 128 -16.23 28.26 7.63
CA ILE A 128 -14.81 28.05 7.31
C ILE A 128 -14.52 26.56 7.10
N GLU A 129 -15.05 25.71 7.96
CA GLU A 129 -14.77 24.27 7.94
C GLU A 129 -15.52 23.54 6.81
N CYS A 130 -16.69 24.02 6.40
CA CYS A 130 -17.33 23.60 5.15
C CYS A 130 -16.44 23.90 3.93
N LEU A 131 -15.83 25.10 3.88
CA LEU A 131 -14.93 25.49 2.79
C LEU A 131 -13.62 24.71 2.84
N SER A 132 -13.11 24.41 4.03
CA SER A 132 -11.92 23.57 4.23
C SER A 132 -12.12 22.15 3.70
N LEU A 133 -13.31 21.58 3.84
CA LEU A 133 -13.65 20.28 3.26
C LEU A 133 -13.58 20.28 1.73
N LEU A 134 -14.17 21.29 1.10
CA LEU A 134 -14.14 21.45 -0.36
C LEU A 134 -12.71 21.65 -0.88
N PHE A 135 -11.94 22.49 -0.17
CA PHE A 135 -10.54 22.70 -0.50
C PHE A 135 -9.73 21.41 -0.41
N MET A 136 -9.88 20.64 0.68
CA MET A 136 -9.14 19.39 0.88
C MET A 136 -9.48 18.36 -0.19
N ALA A 137 -10.75 18.22 -0.56
CA ALA A 137 -11.17 17.32 -1.64
C ALA A 137 -10.51 17.69 -2.98
N ALA A 138 -10.53 18.98 -3.34
CA ALA A 138 -9.88 19.46 -4.56
C ALA A 138 -8.35 19.32 -4.51
N LYS A 139 -7.74 19.58 -3.35
CA LYS A 139 -6.30 19.48 -3.10
C LYS A 139 -5.81 18.03 -3.28
N ASP A 140 -6.42 17.09 -2.57
CA ASP A 140 -5.98 15.69 -2.57
C ASP A 140 -6.19 15.04 -3.95
N ALA A 141 -7.26 15.42 -4.66
CA ALA A 141 -7.50 14.95 -6.03
C ALA A 141 -6.49 15.53 -7.05
N SER A 142 -5.87 16.67 -6.76
CA SER A 142 -4.90 17.34 -7.65
C SER A 142 -3.48 16.78 -7.52
N LEU A 143 -3.14 16.17 -6.38
CA LEU A 143 -1.78 15.69 -6.09
C LEU A 143 -1.26 14.68 -7.14
N PRO A 144 -2.03 13.70 -7.62
CA PRO A 144 -1.55 12.75 -8.62
C PRO A 144 -1.22 13.36 -9.99
N MET A 145 -1.71 14.57 -10.26
CA MET A 145 -1.46 15.30 -11.51
C MET A 145 -0.15 16.12 -11.44
N LEU A 146 0.40 16.33 -10.25
CA LEU A 146 1.56 17.17 -10.00
C LEU A 146 2.87 16.37 -9.86
N VAL A 147 2.78 15.06 -9.64
CA VAL A 147 3.95 14.21 -9.38
C VAL A 147 3.87 12.91 -10.18
N GLN A 148 5.02 12.33 -10.51
CA GLN A 148 5.07 11.03 -11.19
C GLN A 148 4.54 9.91 -10.29
N ARG A 149 3.95 8.85 -10.88
CA ARG A 149 3.39 7.70 -10.13
C ARG A 149 4.37 7.10 -9.11
N ARG A 150 5.66 6.99 -9.46
CA ARG A 150 6.74 6.50 -8.58
C ARG A 150 6.99 7.38 -7.35
N GLN A 151 6.67 8.67 -7.44
CA GLN A 151 6.89 9.65 -6.37
C GLN A 151 5.64 9.86 -5.50
N LEU A 152 4.48 9.30 -5.85
CA LEU A 152 3.20 9.51 -5.15
C LEU A 152 3.28 9.15 -3.66
N THR A 153 3.88 8.01 -3.31
CA THR A 153 4.01 7.59 -1.92
C THR A 153 4.80 8.61 -1.10
N ARG A 154 5.89 9.16 -1.66
CA ARG A 154 6.71 10.19 -1.00
C ARG A 154 5.97 11.51 -0.90
N ALA A 155 5.26 11.91 -1.96
CA ALA A 155 4.45 13.13 -1.96
C ALA A 155 3.31 13.06 -0.95
N ASN A 156 2.65 11.89 -0.82
CA ASN A 156 1.65 11.63 0.20
C ASN A 156 2.25 11.72 1.60
N GLN A 157 3.41 11.08 1.85
CA GLN A 157 4.10 11.18 3.14
C GLN A 157 4.43 12.63 3.52
N LEU A 158 4.89 13.44 2.56
CA LEU A 158 5.12 14.87 2.78
C LEU A 158 3.82 15.62 3.06
N ASN A 159 2.74 15.36 2.31
CA ASN A 159 1.43 16.00 2.54
C ASN A 159 0.83 15.62 3.90
N LEU A 160 1.03 14.37 4.35
CA LEU A 160 0.70 13.91 5.70
C LEU A 160 1.51 14.65 6.77
N LEU A 161 2.82 14.80 6.56
CA LEU A 161 3.68 15.58 7.45
C LEU A 161 3.25 17.05 7.47
N LEU A 162 2.84 17.63 6.36
CA LEU A 162 2.30 19.00 6.30
C LEU A 162 0.96 19.12 7.03
N ALA A 163 0.07 18.14 6.92
CA ALA A 163 -1.25 18.21 7.54
C ALA A 163 -1.18 18.13 9.06
N TYR A 164 -0.30 17.26 9.59
CA TYR A 164 -0.29 16.93 11.02
C TYR A 164 0.99 17.33 11.74
N GLY A 165 2.13 17.38 11.06
CA GLY A 165 3.41 17.78 11.64
C GLY A 165 3.52 19.27 11.94
N THR A 166 2.65 20.09 11.35
CA THR A 166 2.51 21.52 11.63
C THR A 166 1.76 21.82 12.93
N LEU A 167 1.06 20.85 13.52
CA LEU A 167 0.29 21.01 14.77
C LEU A 167 1.11 21.63 15.91
N PRO A 168 2.26 21.07 16.33
CA PRO A 168 3.07 21.68 17.38
C PRO A 168 3.64 23.04 16.98
N LEU A 169 3.92 23.25 15.68
CA LEU A 169 4.45 24.50 15.16
C LEU A 169 3.42 25.63 15.21
N GLY A 170 2.15 25.35 14.90
CA GLY A 170 1.07 26.35 14.95
C GLY A 170 0.87 26.91 16.35
N ALA A 171 0.93 26.05 17.38
CA ALA A 171 0.86 26.50 18.78
C ALA A 171 2.06 27.38 19.18
N VAL A 172 3.26 27.02 18.73
CA VAL A 172 4.48 27.81 18.94
C VAL A 172 4.36 29.18 18.26
N VAL A 173 3.91 29.22 17.01
CA VAL A 173 3.73 30.47 16.25
C VAL A 173 2.69 31.37 16.92
N ALA A 174 1.52 30.84 17.29
CA ALA A 174 0.48 31.61 17.99
C ALA A 174 0.99 32.17 19.32
N THR A 175 1.71 31.36 20.11
CA THR A 175 2.27 31.77 21.39
C THR A 175 3.36 32.82 21.21
N ALA A 176 4.25 32.65 20.23
CA ALA A 176 5.32 33.59 19.93
C ALA A 176 4.77 34.96 19.52
N ILE A 177 3.80 34.99 18.60
CA ILE A 177 3.12 36.23 18.19
C ILE A 177 2.51 36.91 19.42
N THR A 178 1.75 36.16 20.22
CA THR A 178 1.07 36.73 21.39
C THR A 178 2.06 37.28 22.41
N THR A 179 3.14 36.55 22.69
CA THR A 179 4.17 36.92 23.67
C THR A 179 4.92 38.17 23.25
N VAL A 180 5.36 38.22 21.99
CA VAL A 180 6.08 39.37 21.45
C VAL A 180 5.22 40.62 21.49
N LEU A 181 3.96 40.54 21.07
CA LEU A 181 3.06 41.69 21.06
C LEU A 181 2.73 42.18 22.47
N VAL A 182 2.54 41.27 23.43
CA VAL A 182 2.37 41.65 24.85
C VAL A 182 3.63 42.34 25.38
N ALA A 183 4.83 41.89 25.00
CA ALA A 183 6.08 42.55 25.38
C ALA A 183 6.20 43.98 24.83
N PHE A 184 5.58 44.27 23.68
CA PHE A 184 5.44 45.62 23.12
C PHE A 184 4.30 46.44 23.74
N GLY A 185 3.66 45.95 24.81
CA GLY A 185 2.61 46.66 25.55
C GLY A 185 1.19 46.50 24.98
N LEU A 186 0.98 45.61 24.01
CA LEU A 186 -0.36 45.31 23.51
C LEU A 186 -1.14 44.43 24.49
N THR A 187 -2.45 44.64 24.56
CA THR A 187 -3.33 43.81 25.41
C THR A 187 -3.35 42.36 24.92
N ALA A 188 -3.56 41.40 25.83
CA ALA A 188 -3.68 39.98 25.47
C ALA A 188 -4.76 39.74 24.41
N GLN A 189 -5.87 40.50 24.46
CA GLN A 189 -6.93 40.43 23.46
C GLN A 189 -6.44 40.90 22.08
N THR A 190 -5.80 42.06 22.00
CA THR A 190 -5.24 42.58 20.73
C THR A 190 -4.21 41.64 20.13
N SER A 191 -3.34 41.08 20.98
CA SER A 191 -2.31 40.11 20.56
C SER A 191 -2.92 38.82 20.01
N THR A 192 -4.04 38.37 20.57
CA THR A 192 -4.77 37.18 20.07
C THR A 192 -5.46 37.45 18.74
N VAL A 193 -6.06 38.64 18.57
CA VAL A 193 -6.63 39.10 17.29
C VAL A 193 -5.55 39.12 16.21
N ALA A 194 -4.35 39.63 16.52
CA ALA A 194 -3.24 39.64 15.58
C ALA A 194 -2.85 38.22 15.12
N ALA A 195 -2.81 37.24 16.03
CA ALA A 195 -2.55 35.85 15.66
C ALA A 195 -3.63 35.27 14.73
N LEU A 196 -4.91 35.62 14.92
CA LEU A 196 -5.98 35.25 13.98
C LEU A 196 -5.85 35.94 12.62
N LEU A 197 -5.38 37.19 12.58
CA LEU A 197 -5.12 37.90 11.32
C LEU A 197 -3.92 37.32 10.57
N VAL A 198 -2.88 36.86 11.28
CA VAL A 198 -1.78 36.11 10.67
C VAL A 198 -2.31 34.82 10.04
N ASN A 199 -3.21 34.11 10.72
CA ASN A 199 -3.88 32.96 10.14
C ASN A 199 -4.69 33.33 8.87
N ALA A 200 -5.50 34.40 8.92
CA ALA A 200 -6.22 34.90 7.74
C ALA A 200 -5.27 35.19 6.56
N GLY A 201 -4.13 35.84 6.83
CA GLY A 201 -3.06 36.10 5.88
C GLY A 201 -2.49 34.83 5.23
N SER A 202 -2.42 33.73 5.98
CA SER A 202 -1.91 32.45 5.49
C SER A 202 -2.74 31.92 4.31
N PHE A 203 -4.07 32.04 4.36
CA PHE A 203 -4.96 31.64 3.27
C PHE A 203 -4.81 32.53 2.04
N PHE A 204 -4.65 33.84 2.19
CA PHE A 204 -4.40 34.73 1.06
C PHE A 204 -3.06 34.41 0.37
N ILE A 205 -2.02 34.08 1.14
CA ILE A 205 -0.73 33.61 0.61
C ILE A 205 -0.89 32.26 -0.09
N GLY A 206 -1.65 31.33 0.52
CA GLY A 206 -2.01 30.03 -0.06
C GLY A 206 -2.68 30.17 -1.42
N ALA A 207 -3.72 31.00 -1.51
CA ALA A 207 -4.42 31.33 -2.75
C ALA A 207 -3.46 31.86 -3.83
N ALA A 208 -2.58 32.80 -3.47
CA ALA A 208 -1.61 33.39 -4.40
C ALA A 208 -0.59 32.36 -4.92
N LEU A 209 -0.16 31.42 -4.08
CA LEU A 209 0.73 30.33 -4.46
C LEU A 209 0.03 29.29 -5.36
N ILE A 210 -1.19 28.88 -5.01
CA ILE A 210 -2.00 27.94 -5.82
C ILE A 210 -2.35 28.56 -7.18
N ALA A 211 -2.62 29.86 -7.24
CA ALA A 211 -2.84 30.57 -8.50
C ALA A 211 -1.66 30.46 -9.47
N ARG A 212 -0.44 30.22 -8.97
CA ARG A 212 0.78 30.01 -9.78
C ARG A 212 1.03 28.54 -10.14
N VAL A 213 0.23 27.60 -9.64
CA VAL A 213 0.30 26.19 -10.01
C VAL A 213 -0.42 25.98 -11.35
N HIS A 214 0.21 25.23 -12.24
CA HIS A 214 -0.35 24.80 -13.51
C HIS A 214 -0.89 23.38 -13.34
N LEU A 215 -2.22 23.25 -13.32
CA LEU A 215 -2.92 21.97 -13.32
C LEU A 215 -3.45 21.72 -14.73
N PRO A 216 -3.10 20.59 -15.37
CA PRO A 216 -3.66 20.21 -16.66
C PRO A 216 -5.18 20.18 -16.58
N ALA A 217 -5.87 20.73 -17.58
CA ALA A 217 -7.32 20.62 -17.68
C ALA A 217 -7.67 19.13 -17.87
N ARG A 218 -8.57 18.60 -17.04
CA ARG A 218 -9.12 17.25 -17.24
C ARG A 218 -10.09 17.33 -18.42
N GLU A 219 -9.81 16.60 -19.51
CA GLU A 219 -10.84 16.33 -20.51
C GLU A 219 -11.96 15.56 -19.81
N ARG A 220 -13.16 16.16 -19.75
CA ARG A 220 -14.36 15.45 -19.30
C ARG A 220 -14.53 14.26 -20.25
N ALA A 221 -14.53 13.04 -19.72
CA ALA A 221 -14.96 11.89 -20.50
C ALA A 221 -16.41 12.17 -20.93
N ALA A 222 -16.66 12.22 -22.24
CA ALA A 222 -18.00 12.36 -22.78
C ALA A 222 -18.82 11.15 -22.31
N GLY A 223 -19.76 11.37 -21.39
CA GLY A 223 -20.55 10.31 -20.75
C GLY A 223 -20.72 10.45 -19.24
N ASP A 224 -20.02 11.38 -18.59
CA ASP A 224 -20.09 11.60 -17.12
C ASP A 224 -21.32 12.43 -16.69
N ASP A 225 -22.48 12.15 -17.28
CA ASP A 225 -23.79 12.57 -16.76
C ASP A 225 -24.14 11.65 -15.59
N THR A 226 -23.40 11.77 -14.49
CA THR A 226 -23.77 11.11 -13.25
C THR A 226 -25.03 11.81 -12.72
N GLU A 227 -26.19 11.18 -12.95
CA GLU A 227 -27.44 11.53 -12.27
C GLU A 227 -27.14 11.75 -10.79
N SER A 228 -27.61 12.88 -10.25
CA SER A 228 -27.38 13.29 -8.88
C SER A 228 -28.10 12.34 -7.92
N ARG A 229 -27.47 11.20 -7.60
CA ARG A 229 -27.96 10.27 -6.59
C ARG A 229 -28.00 10.95 -5.23
N GLY A 230 -28.96 10.54 -4.40
CA GLY A 230 -29.13 11.12 -3.08
C GLY A 230 -27.93 10.81 -2.17
N VAL A 231 -27.50 11.78 -1.36
CA VAL A 231 -26.40 11.64 -0.38
C VAL A 231 -26.57 10.40 0.52
N LEU A 232 -27.82 10.07 0.88
CA LEU A 232 -28.13 8.92 1.72
C LEU A 232 -27.90 7.58 0.99
N GLU A 233 -28.12 7.56 -0.32
CA GLU A 233 -27.94 6.40 -1.19
C GLU A 233 -26.45 6.14 -1.44
N GLU A 234 -25.66 7.19 -1.65
CA GLU A 234 -24.20 7.11 -1.71
C GLU A 234 -23.57 6.66 -0.39
N LEU A 235 -24.07 7.16 0.75
CA LEU A 235 -23.62 6.73 2.08
C LEU A 235 -23.95 5.26 2.35
N ARG A 236 -25.14 4.80 1.91
CA ARG A 236 -25.56 3.41 2.05
C ARG A 236 -24.75 2.48 1.15
N GLU A 237 -24.54 2.83 -0.11
CA GLU A 237 -23.63 2.12 -1.01
C GLU A 237 -22.21 2.06 -0.44
N GLY A 238 -21.69 3.17 0.11
CA GLY A 238 -20.38 3.20 0.75
C GLY A 238 -20.27 2.26 1.96
N ALA A 239 -21.30 2.21 2.80
CA ALA A 239 -21.36 1.31 3.95
C ALA A 239 -21.46 -0.17 3.54
N ASP A 240 -22.32 -0.47 2.55
CA ASP A 240 -22.48 -1.82 2.00
C ASP A 240 -21.20 -2.28 1.27
N PHE A 241 -20.49 -1.37 0.60
CA PHE A 241 -19.23 -1.63 -0.07
C PHE A 241 -18.10 -1.99 0.92
N ILE A 242 -17.93 -1.22 2.00
CA ILE A 242 -16.93 -1.51 3.05
C ILE A 242 -17.22 -2.85 3.73
N ARG A 243 -18.51 -3.20 3.87
CA ARG A 243 -18.91 -4.46 4.48
C ARG A 243 -18.34 -5.67 3.74
N ASN A 244 -18.16 -5.55 2.43
CA ASN A 244 -17.72 -6.62 1.53
C ASN A 244 -16.20 -6.72 1.38
N LEU A 245 -15.43 -5.74 1.87
CA LEU A 245 -13.97 -5.74 1.80
C LEU A 245 -13.36 -5.96 3.21
N PRO A 246 -13.09 -7.23 3.59
CA PRO A 246 -12.78 -7.57 4.98
C PRO A 246 -11.50 -6.90 5.50
N LEU A 247 -10.48 -6.72 4.64
CA LEU A 247 -9.25 -6.02 5.00
C LEU A 247 -9.50 -4.53 5.26
N ILE A 248 -10.15 -3.84 4.31
CA ILE A 248 -10.47 -2.41 4.39
C ILE A 248 -11.36 -2.10 5.60
N ARG A 249 -12.38 -2.93 5.84
CA ARG A 249 -13.25 -2.81 7.02
C ARG A 249 -12.45 -2.87 8.31
N SER A 250 -11.52 -3.82 8.43
CA SER A 250 -10.70 -3.99 9.63
C SER A 250 -9.74 -2.83 9.84
N LEU A 251 -9.16 -2.28 8.77
CA LEU A 251 -8.35 -1.06 8.84
C LEU A 251 -9.18 0.13 9.36
N ILE A 252 -10.37 0.34 8.79
CA ILE A 252 -11.27 1.43 9.18
C ILE A 252 -11.70 1.28 10.64
N ILE A 253 -12.17 0.11 11.08
CA ILE A 253 -12.57 -0.14 12.48
C ILE A 253 -11.44 0.20 13.45
N GLY A 254 -10.21 -0.24 13.14
CA GLY A 254 -9.04 0.03 13.96
C GLY A 254 -8.77 1.53 14.13
N VAL A 255 -8.75 2.28 13.03
CA VAL A 255 -8.51 3.74 13.07
C VAL A 255 -9.66 4.49 13.73
N VAL A 256 -10.91 4.13 13.46
CA VAL A 256 -12.10 4.74 14.06
C VAL A 256 -12.11 4.56 15.58
N GLY A 257 -11.79 3.36 16.08
CA GLY A 257 -11.72 3.11 17.51
C GLY A 257 -10.59 3.86 18.21
N VAL A 258 -9.41 3.94 17.59
CA VAL A 258 -8.30 4.76 18.11
C VAL A 258 -8.66 6.24 18.10
N ALA A 259 -9.33 6.73 17.05
CA ALA A 259 -9.80 8.10 16.96
C ALA A 259 -10.81 8.43 18.06
N PHE A 260 -11.73 7.50 18.39
CA PHE A 260 -12.64 7.66 19.52
C PHE A 260 -11.87 7.82 20.84
N GLY A 261 -10.93 6.92 21.12
CA GLY A 261 -10.09 7.00 22.33
C GLY A 261 -9.28 8.29 22.42
N ALA A 262 -8.69 8.74 21.30
CA ALA A 262 -8.01 10.03 21.23
C ALA A 262 -8.97 11.20 21.48
N GLY A 263 -10.19 11.15 20.93
CA GLY A 263 -11.24 12.14 21.17
C GLY A 263 -11.62 12.25 22.64
N VAL A 264 -11.67 11.12 23.38
CA VAL A 264 -11.89 11.13 24.83
C VAL A 264 -10.77 11.91 25.53
N VAL A 265 -9.51 11.61 25.23
CA VAL A 265 -8.35 12.30 25.82
C VAL A 265 -8.39 13.80 25.50
N VAL A 266 -8.71 14.18 24.26
CA VAL A 266 -8.83 15.58 23.84
C VAL A 266 -9.95 16.29 24.59
N SER A 267 -11.09 15.62 24.77
CA SER A 267 -12.31 16.20 25.33
C SER A 267 -12.19 16.60 26.79
N ILE A 268 -11.60 15.74 27.63
CA ILE A 268 -11.50 15.93 29.09
C ILE A 268 -10.07 16.17 29.57
N GLY A 269 -9.13 16.30 28.63
CA GLY A 269 -7.71 16.49 28.89
C GLY A 269 -7.34 17.73 29.72
N PRO A 270 -7.90 18.93 29.46
CA PRO A 270 -7.65 20.09 30.32
C PRO A 270 -8.04 19.84 31.78
N GLU A 271 -9.14 19.12 31.97
CA GLU A 271 -9.66 18.79 33.29
C GLU A 271 -8.84 17.67 33.96
N PHE A 272 -8.32 16.72 33.18
CA PHE A 272 -7.34 15.76 33.67
C PHE A 272 -6.07 16.44 34.20
N VAL A 273 -5.53 17.43 33.49
CA VAL A 273 -4.36 18.20 33.97
C VAL A 273 -4.68 18.94 35.27
N ARG A 274 -5.87 19.55 35.36
CA ARG A 274 -6.33 20.31 36.53
C ARG A 274 -6.61 19.43 37.75
N GLU A 275 -7.57 18.52 37.64
CA GLU A 275 -8.08 17.73 38.76
C GLU A 275 -7.23 16.51 39.08
N SER A 276 -6.62 15.87 38.08
CA SER A 276 -5.90 14.61 38.28
C SER A 276 -4.41 14.78 38.51
N LEU A 277 -3.79 15.80 37.89
CA LEU A 277 -2.34 16.05 37.98
C LEU A 277 -1.98 17.28 38.82
N GLY A 278 -2.98 18.02 39.32
CA GLY A 278 -2.79 19.19 40.19
C GLY A 278 -2.06 20.36 39.51
N ARG A 279 -2.15 20.47 38.18
CA ARG A 279 -1.51 21.53 37.38
C ARG A 279 -2.56 22.46 36.78
N PRO A 280 -2.26 23.75 36.53
CA PRO A 280 -3.20 24.62 35.84
C PRO A 280 -3.63 24.04 34.49
N ALA A 281 -4.90 24.20 34.10
CA ALA A 281 -5.40 23.73 32.81
C ALA A 281 -4.65 24.36 31.61
N THR A 282 -3.98 25.50 31.82
CA THR A 282 -3.08 26.14 30.84
C THR A 282 -1.84 25.32 30.51
N ASP A 283 -1.52 24.26 31.27
CA ASP A 283 -0.45 23.32 30.95
C ASP A 283 -0.88 22.24 29.94
N TRP A 284 -2.18 22.09 29.66
CA TRP A 284 -2.71 21.15 28.68
C TRP A 284 -2.09 21.27 27.27
N PRO A 285 -1.91 22.47 26.69
CA PRO A 285 -1.23 22.62 25.41
C PRO A 285 0.17 22.01 25.38
N ARG A 286 0.92 21.98 26.50
CA ARG A 286 2.25 21.33 26.54
C ARG A 286 2.16 19.82 26.36
N MET A 287 1.11 19.21 26.92
CA MET A 287 0.83 17.79 26.73
C MET A 287 0.44 17.49 25.28
N MET A 288 -0.37 18.35 24.66
CA MET A 288 -0.70 18.26 23.24
C MET A 288 0.52 18.47 22.33
N THR A 289 1.43 19.37 22.68
CA THR A 289 2.72 19.53 21.99
C THR A 289 3.54 18.25 22.08
N ALA A 290 3.60 17.58 23.24
CA ALA A 290 4.30 16.31 23.38
C ALA A 290 3.70 15.22 22.45
N VAL A 291 2.37 15.11 22.37
CA VAL A 291 1.69 14.23 21.40
C VAL A 291 2.07 14.60 19.97
N GLY A 292 2.01 15.88 19.60
CA GLY A 292 2.33 16.35 18.26
C GLY A 292 3.78 16.09 17.84
N VAL A 293 4.74 16.32 18.74
CA VAL A 293 6.16 16.02 18.50
C VAL A 293 6.37 14.50 18.38
N GLY A 294 5.71 13.71 19.23
CA GLY A 294 5.70 12.26 19.11
C GLY A 294 5.14 11.79 17.77
N LEU A 295 4.04 12.38 17.31
CA LEU A 295 3.42 12.08 16.02
C LEU A 295 4.40 12.28 14.86
N VAL A 296 5.09 13.41 14.82
CA VAL A 296 6.13 13.69 13.83
C VAL A 296 7.26 12.66 13.90
N ALA A 297 7.76 12.35 15.09
CA ALA A 297 8.78 11.34 15.27
C ALA A 297 8.32 9.95 14.78
N GLY A 298 7.06 9.58 15.04
CA GLY A 298 6.45 8.35 14.53
C GLY A 298 6.38 8.31 13.01
N ILE A 299 5.90 9.38 12.37
CA ILE A 299 5.83 9.51 10.90
C ILE A 299 7.23 9.35 10.28
N LEU A 300 8.24 10.02 10.83
CA LEU A 300 9.62 9.95 10.34
C LEU A 300 10.28 8.57 10.59
N ALA A 301 9.82 7.83 11.59
CA ALA A 301 10.32 6.50 11.91
C ALA A 301 9.79 5.40 10.99
N VAL A 302 8.69 5.63 10.24
CA VAL A 302 8.05 4.60 9.39
C VAL A 302 9.06 3.87 8.49
N PRO A 303 9.91 4.54 7.68
CA PRO A 303 10.84 3.85 6.78
C PRO A 303 11.92 3.03 7.50
N LEU A 304 12.18 3.31 8.78
CA LEU A 304 13.16 2.57 9.58
C LEU A 304 12.56 1.28 10.11
N VAL A 305 11.30 1.32 10.54
CA VAL A 305 10.61 0.17 11.14
C VAL A 305 10.11 -0.79 10.06
N THR A 306 9.60 -0.27 8.95
CA THR A 306 9.09 -1.11 7.83
C THR A 306 10.17 -1.89 7.09
N LYS A 307 11.45 -1.55 7.28
CA LYS A 307 12.59 -2.39 6.82
C LYS A 307 12.68 -3.73 7.54
N ARG A 308 12.22 -3.81 8.79
CA ARG A 308 12.38 -4.98 9.65
C ARG A 308 11.06 -5.73 9.88
N ILE A 309 9.94 -5.03 9.81
CA ILE A 309 8.61 -5.57 10.14
C ILE A 309 7.66 -5.18 9.01
N SER A 310 6.89 -6.15 8.51
CA SER A 310 5.89 -5.88 7.46
C SER A 310 4.78 -4.96 7.97
N GLN A 311 4.25 -4.12 7.08
CA GLN A 311 3.24 -3.11 7.41
C GLN A 311 1.97 -3.72 8.02
N GLU A 312 1.59 -4.92 7.57
CA GLU A 312 0.40 -5.65 8.01
C GLU A 312 0.51 -6.14 9.45
N ARG A 313 1.73 -6.45 9.92
CA ARG A 313 1.99 -6.82 11.31
C ARG A 313 2.15 -5.59 12.19
N LEU A 314 2.80 -4.56 11.66
CA LEU A 314 3.15 -3.36 12.42
C LEU A 314 1.92 -2.49 12.73
N PHE A 315 0.99 -2.35 11.77
CA PHE A 315 -0.22 -1.52 11.93
C PHE A 315 -1.04 -1.86 13.18
N PRO A 316 -1.51 -3.11 13.39
CA PRO A 316 -2.31 -3.44 14.56
C PRO A 316 -1.53 -3.31 15.88
N LEU A 317 -0.21 -3.54 15.87
CA LEU A 317 0.65 -3.31 17.04
C LEU A 317 0.69 -1.83 17.41
N CYS A 318 0.80 -0.93 16.43
CA CYS A 318 0.74 0.51 16.66
C CYS A 318 -0.62 0.95 17.23
N LEU A 319 -1.74 0.43 16.71
CA LEU A 319 -3.07 0.72 17.25
C LEU A 319 -3.22 0.22 18.70
N ALA A 320 -2.76 -1.00 18.98
CA ALA A 320 -2.81 -1.58 20.32
C ALA A 320 -1.94 -0.78 21.30
N ALA A 321 -0.72 -0.42 20.90
CA ALA A 321 0.17 0.45 21.67
C ALA A 321 -0.48 1.80 21.97
N THR A 322 -1.17 2.40 20.99
CA THR A 322 -1.90 3.66 21.18
C THR A 322 -2.98 3.54 22.27
N GLY A 323 -3.80 2.48 22.22
CA GLY A 323 -4.83 2.22 23.24
C GLY A 323 -4.25 1.93 24.63
N ILE A 324 -3.19 1.12 24.72
CA ILE A 324 -2.49 0.79 25.97
C ILE A 324 -1.88 2.05 26.58
N ILE A 325 -1.17 2.85 25.80
CA ILE A 325 -0.53 4.08 26.30
C ILE A 325 -1.60 5.07 26.78
N ALA A 326 -2.72 5.22 26.06
CA ALA A 326 -3.84 6.05 26.50
C ALA A 326 -4.43 5.58 27.85
N ALA A 327 -4.56 4.26 28.05
CA ALA A 327 -4.98 3.69 29.32
C ALA A 327 -3.93 3.90 30.44
N ILE A 328 -2.64 3.87 30.13
CA ILE A 328 -1.57 4.16 31.09
C ILE A 328 -1.60 5.64 31.51
N ILE A 329 -1.82 6.56 30.57
CA ILE A 329 -1.91 8.01 30.89
C ILE A 329 -2.92 8.28 32.00
N SER A 330 -4.04 7.54 32.05
CA SER A 330 -5.06 7.73 33.08
C SER A 330 -4.62 7.35 34.50
N THR A 331 -3.55 6.56 34.67
CA THR A 331 -3.05 6.10 35.97
C THR A 331 -1.83 6.89 36.43
N VAL A 332 -1.25 7.71 35.55
CA VAL A 332 -0.04 8.47 35.84
C VAL A 332 -0.27 9.47 37.00
N PRO A 333 0.65 9.53 37.98
CA PRO A 333 0.52 10.43 39.13
C PRO A 333 1.07 11.84 38.88
N THR A 334 1.98 12.01 37.92
CA THR A 334 2.71 13.29 37.73
C THR A 334 2.62 13.81 36.30
N PHE A 335 2.66 15.13 36.16
CA PHE A 335 2.65 15.79 34.86
C PHE A 335 3.87 15.42 33.99
N ALA A 336 5.05 15.23 34.58
CA ALA A 336 6.25 14.84 33.84
C ALA A 336 6.10 13.46 33.18
N MET A 337 5.57 12.47 33.91
CA MET A 337 5.26 11.16 33.34
C MET A 337 4.17 11.27 32.26
N ALA A 338 3.18 12.14 32.45
CA ALA A 338 2.11 12.35 31.47
C ALA A 338 2.68 12.88 30.14
N LEU A 339 3.69 13.76 30.18
CA LEU A 339 4.41 14.24 28.99
C LEU A 339 5.15 13.11 28.25
N VAL A 340 5.83 12.22 28.98
CA VAL A 340 6.56 11.08 28.39
C VAL A 340 5.59 10.13 27.68
N PHE A 341 4.49 9.76 28.35
CA PHE A 341 3.49 8.90 27.74
C PHE A 341 2.70 9.60 26.63
N ALA A 342 2.46 10.91 26.72
CA ALA A 342 1.88 11.70 25.63
C ALA A 342 2.78 11.68 24.38
N PHE A 343 4.09 11.83 24.54
CA PHE A 343 5.04 11.67 23.45
C PHE A 343 5.01 10.25 22.86
N ALA A 344 5.05 9.22 23.70
CA ALA A 344 4.97 7.82 23.24
C ALA A 344 3.64 7.50 22.52
N LEU A 345 2.53 8.06 22.99
CA LEU A 345 1.22 7.99 22.37
C LEU A 345 1.27 8.59 20.96
N GLY A 346 1.87 9.77 20.83
CA GLY A 346 2.11 10.43 19.55
C GLY A 346 2.91 9.53 18.59
N VAL A 347 4.02 8.94 19.04
CA VAL A 347 4.86 8.06 18.21
C VAL A 347 4.06 6.86 17.69
N ALA A 348 3.33 6.17 18.57
CA ALA A 348 2.50 5.03 18.19
C ALA A 348 1.38 5.42 17.21
N ALA A 349 0.70 6.54 17.46
CA ALA A 349 -0.34 7.06 16.60
C ALA A 349 0.21 7.48 15.23
N GLY A 350 1.39 8.11 15.17
CA GLY A 350 2.02 8.59 13.93
C GLY A 350 2.44 7.44 13.03
N LEU A 351 3.09 6.43 13.60
CA LEU A 351 3.40 5.17 12.90
C LEU A 351 2.12 4.51 12.38
N GLY A 352 1.15 4.30 13.26
CA GLY A 352 -0.11 3.63 12.92
C GLY A 352 -0.90 4.36 11.84
N PHE A 353 -0.97 5.69 11.89
CA PHE A 353 -1.73 6.48 10.93
C PHE A 353 -1.13 6.41 9.51
N VAL A 354 0.19 6.58 9.37
CA VAL A 354 0.84 6.51 8.05
C VAL A 354 0.74 5.12 7.46
N ILE A 355 1.02 4.08 8.25
CA ILE A 355 0.95 2.69 7.78
C ILE A 355 -0.49 2.33 7.41
N GLY A 356 -1.46 2.73 8.22
CA GLY A 356 -2.88 2.49 7.93
C GLY A 356 -3.34 3.18 6.65
N TYR A 357 -2.95 4.44 6.46
CA TYR A 357 -3.22 5.20 5.24
C TYR A 357 -2.62 4.53 4.00
N GLU A 358 -1.36 4.09 4.08
CA GLU A 358 -0.67 3.42 2.97
C GLU A 358 -1.28 2.05 2.67
N LEU A 359 -1.59 1.24 3.69
CA LEU A 359 -2.29 -0.04 3.52
C LEU A 359 -3.67 0.18 2.88
N LEU A 360 -4.41 1.20 3.28
CA LEU A 360 -5.69 1.53 2.66
C LEU A 360 -5.50 1.95 1.20
N GLN A 361 -4.51 2.78 0.90
CA GLN A 361 -4.23 3.26 -0.46
C GLN A 361 -3.77 2.14 -1.40
N ARG A 362 -2.90 1.24 -0.93
CA ARG A 362 -2.34 0.15 -1.74
C ARG A 362 -3.36 -0.96 -2.03
N ASN A 363 -4.31 -1.17 -1.13
CA ASN A 363 -5.35 -2.19 -1.27
C ASN A 363 -6.67 -1.63 -1.86
N THR A 364 -6.67 -0.39 -2.38
CA THR A 364 -7.83 0.21 -3.06
C THR A 364 -7.52 0.54 -4.52
N THR A 365 -8.36 0.02 -5.42
CA THR A 365 -8.30 0.36 -6.85
C THR A 365 -8.71 1.82 -7.08
N ASP A 366 -8.27 2.40 -8.19
CA ASP A 366 -8.54 3.82 -8.53
C ASP A 366 -10.06 4.12 -8.53
N GLU A 367 -10.89 3.16 -8.95
CA GLU A 367 -12.36 3.26 -9.04
C GLU A 367 -13.05 3.43 -7.67
N VAL A 368 -12.51 2.78 -6.63
CA VAL A 368 -13.16 2.70 -5.30
C VAL A 368 -12.39 3.44 -4.21
N ARG A 369 -11.23 4.00 -4.54
CA ARG A 369 -10.38 4.77 -3.61
C ARG A 369 -11.15 5.93 -2.99
N GLY A 370 -11.84 6.74 -3.81
CA GLY A 370 -12.60 7.89 -3.32
C GLY A 370 -13.64 7.52 -2.27
N LYS A 371 -14.45 6.49 -2.54
CA LYS A 371 -15.48 5.98 -1.61
C LYS A 371 -14.87 5.45 -0.32
N THR A 372 -13.75 4.73 -0.42
CA THR A 372 -13.07 4.13 0.72
C THR A 372 -12.47 5.20 1.65
N PHE A 373 -11.79 6.20 1.09
CA PHE A 373 -11.24 7.31 1.87
C PHE A 373 -12.34 8.20 2.46
N ALA A 374 -13.44 8.42 1.74
CA ALA A 374 -14.59 9.16 2.28
C ALA A 374 -15.13 8.50 3.55
N ALA A 375 -15.29 7.17 3.54
CA ALA A 375 -15.76 6.45 4.72
C ALA A 375 -14.74 6.39 5.85
N PHE A 376 -13.46 6.23 5.53
CA PHE A 376 -12.36 6.34 6.49
C PHE A 376 -12.41 7.67 7.25
N TYR A 377 -12.43 8.79 6.52
CA TYR A 377 -12.49 10.12 7.13
C TYR A 377 -13.79 10.36 7.90
N THR A 378 -14.93 9.97 7.33
CA THR A 378 -16.24 10.14 7.97
C THR A 378 -16.30 9.36 9.29
N GLY A 379 -15.91 8.09 9.28
CA GLY A 379 -15.88 7.26 10.48
C GLY A 379 -14.98 7.84 11.57
N THR A 380 -13.77 8.27 11.22
CA THR A 380 -12.82 8.90 12.16
C THR A 380 -13.42 10.15 12.79
N ARG A 381 -14.12 10.98 12.01
CA ARG A 381 -14.73 12.22 12.50
C ARG A 381 -15.98 11.98 13.34
N VAL A 382 -16.83 11.02 12.96
CA VAL A 382 -17.96 10.55 13.80
C VAL A 382 -17.44 10.07 15.15
N ALA A 383 -16.39 9.27 15.17
CA ALA A 383 -15.77 8.79 16.40
C ALA A 383 -15.26 9.94 17.28
N LEU A 384 -14.51 10.89 16.72
CA LEU A 384 -14.03 12.07 17.44
C LEU A 384 -15.20 12.92 17.98
N PHE A 385 -16.19 13.22 17.15
CA PHE A 385 -17.36 14.01 17.54
C PHE A 385 -18.14 13.33 18.67
N SER A 386 -18.36 12.03 18.56
CA SER A 386 -19.07 11.23 19.57
C SER A 386 -18.28 11.21 20.88
N ALA A 387 -16.96 11.06 20.82
CA ALA A 387 -16.10 11.07 22.00
C ALA A 387 -16.11 12.44 22.71
N LEU A 388 -16.02 13.55 21.95
CA LEU A 388 -16.10 14.89 22.53
C LEU A 388 -17.46 15.20 23.14
N GLY A 389 -18.54 14.66 22.56
CA GLY A 389 -19.88 14.79 23.10
C GLY A 389 -20.11 13.95 24.36
N ILE A 390 -19.70 12.67 24.35
CA ILE A 390 -20.05 11.69 25.39
C ILE A 390 -19.10 11.75 26.60
N ALA A 391 -17.80 11.95 26.37
CA ALA A 391 -16.78 11.81 27.42
C ALA A 391 -16.99 12.72 28.65
N PRO A 392 -17.36 14.01 28.51
CA PRO A 392 -17.59 14.87 29.67
C PRO A 392 -18.74 14.38 30.55
N PHE A 393 -19.83 13.88 29.96
CA PHE A 393 -20.97 13.35 30.72
C PHE A 393 -20.63 12.05 31.43
N VAL A 394 -19.92 11.14 30.76
CA VAL A 394 -19.44 9.90 31.39
C VAL A 394 -18.49 10.20 32.54
N ALA A 395 -17.56 11.15 32.35
CA ALA A 395 -16.65 11.58 33.40
C ALA A 395 -17.39 12.20 34.59
N GLY A 396 -18.43 13.00 34.34
CA GLY A 396 -19.29 13.55 35.38
C GLY A 396 -20.04 12.46 36.14
N ALA A 397 -20.66 11.50 35.43
CA ALA A 397 -21.46 10.43 36.02
C ALA A 397 -20.63 9.43 36.85
N LEU A 398 -19.38 9.18 36.44
CA LEU A 398 -18.46 8.30 37.16
C LEU A 398 -17.71 8.99 38.31
N SER A 399 -17.81 10.32 38.40
CA SER A 399 -17.15 11.07 39.47
C SER A 399 -17.93 10.91 40.77
N GLY A 400 -17.23 10.51 41.85
CA GLY A 400 -17.87 10.27 43.14
C GLY A 400 -16.87 9.98 44.26
N ALA A 401 -17.39 9.61 45.41
CA ALA A 401 -16.59 9.14 46.54
C ALA A 401 -17.19 7.84 47.08
N LEU A 402 -16.36 6.80 47.23
CA LEU A 402 -16.75 5.55 47.84
C LEU A 402 -16.22 5.51 49.28
N PHE A 403 -17.09 5.23 50.24
CA PHE A 403 -16.70 5.06 51.64
C PHE A 403 -16.44 3.57 51.90
N LEU A 404 -15.18 3.23 52.14
CA LEU A 404 -14.72 1.85 52.39
C LEU A 404 -13.78 1.84 53.58
N ASN A 405 -14.04 0.99 54.57
CA ASN A 405 -13.20 0.79 55.77
C ASN A 405 -12.80 2.11 56.47
N GLY A 406 -13.74 3.03 56.64
CA GLY A 406 -13.48 4.32 57.33
C GLY A 406 -12.73 5.36 56.49
N ARG A 407 -12.44 5.11 55.21
CA ARG A 407 -11.75 6.05 54.31
C ARG A 407 -12.63 6.41 53.11
N PHE A 408 -12.60 7.69 52.73
CA PHE A 408 -13.19 8.17 51.48
C PHE A 408 -12.19 7.96 50.33
N LEU A 409 -12.47 7.03 49.43
CA LEU A 409 -11.80 6.94 48.13
C LEU A 409 -12.50 7.86 47.14
N ARG A 410 -11.83 8.95 46.73
CA ARG A 410 -12.29 9.78 45.60
C ARG A 410 -12.12 9.01 44.30
N LEU A 411 -13.22 8.74 43.62
CA LEU A 411 -13.24 8.17 42.28
C LEU A 411 -13.13 9.33 41.28
N SER A 412 -12.01 9.37 40.56
CA SER A 412 -11.85 10.31 39.46
C SER A 412 -12.56 9.76 38.23
N GLY A 413 -13.77 10.26 37.96
CA GLY A 413 -14.51 9.89 36.76
C GLY A 413 -13.75 10.24 35.47
N ILE A 414 -12.89 11.27 35.51
CA ILE A 414 -11.98 11.64 34.41
C ILE A 414 -10.96 10.53 34.12
N ARG A 415 -10.25 10.04 35.13
CA ARG A 415 -9.27 8.94 34.96
C ARG A 415 -9.96 7.68 34.45
N MET A 416 -11.13 7.34 35.00
CA MET A 416 -11.91 6.19 34.55
C MET A 416 -12.36 6.34 33.08
N THR A 417 -12.76 7.54 32.68
CA THR A 417 -13.21 7.81 31.30
C THR A 417 -12.05 7.73 30.30
N ILE A 418 -10.88 8.29 30.63
CA ILE A 418 -9.67 8.15 29.79
C ILE A 418 -9.25 6.68 29.69
N PHE A 419 -9.28 5.94 30.81
CA PHE A 419 -8.99 4.51 30.84
C PHE A 419 -9.94 3.74 29.91
N ALA A 420 -11.26 3.98 30.03
CA ALA A 420 -12.26 3.36 29.19
C ALA A 420 -12.05 3.70 27.70
N GLY A 421 -11.72 4.95 27.37
CA GLY A 421 -11.37 5.36 26.01
C GLY A 421 -10.15 4.60 25.46
N GLY A 422 -9.10 4.43 26.26
CA GLY A 422 -7.93 3.60 25.92
C GLY A 422 -8.28 2.13 25.70
N MET A 423 -9.17 1.57 26.53
CA MET A 423 -9.66 0.20 26.38
C MET A 423 -10.53 0.00 25.13
N VAL A 424 -11.36 0.98 24.77
CA VAL A 424 -12.13 0.96 23.51
C VAL A 424 -11.18 0.98 22.31
N ALA A 425 -10.15 1.84 22.34
CA ALA A 425 -9.12 1.88 21.30
C ALA A 425 -8.35 0.55 21.19
N LEU A 426 -7.97 -0.05 22.33
CA LEU A 426 -7.31 -1.36 22.37
C LEU A 426 -8.21 -2.48 21.84
N TYR A 427 -9.49 -2.48 22.22
CA TYR A 427 -10.46 -3.45 21.72
C TYR A 427 -10.61 -3.34 20.20
N ALA A 428 -10.76 -2.12 19.67
CA ALA A 428 -10.83 -1.88 18.23
C ALA A 428 -9.53 -2.33 17.53
N ALA A 429 -8.36 -2.12 18.13
CA ALA A 429 -7.08 -2.61 17.63
C ALA A 429 -7.04 -4.14 17.57
N LEU A 430 -7.58 -4.84 18.59
CA LEU A 430 -7.68 -6.30 18.60
C LEU A 430 -8.65 -6.83 17.55
N VAL A 431 -9.78 -6.15 17.34
CA VAL A 431 -10.74 -6.47 16.27
C VAL A 431 -10.10 -6.27 14.90
N ALA A 432 -9.38 -5.16 14.70
CA ALA A 432 -8.63 -4.88 13.49
C ALA A 432 -7.55 -5.94 13.25
N LEU A 433 -6.77 -6.30 14.27
CA LEU A 433 -5.76 -7.36 14.20
C LEU A 433 -6.36 -8.69 13.77
N ARG A 434 -7.44 -9.14 14.44
CA ARG A 434 -8.12 -10.40 14.12
C ARG A 434 -8.72 -10.38 12.72
N GLY A 435 -9.33 -9.27 12.33
CA GLY A 435 -9.96 -9.11 11.04
C GLY A 435 -8.95 -9.02 9.89
N MET A 436 -7.85 -8.28 10.06
CA MET A 436 -6.72 -8.26 9.13
C MET A 436 -6.06 -9.63 9.02
N TYR A 437 -5.79 -10.30 10.13
CA TYR A 437 -5.22 -11.64 10.10
C TYR A 437 -6.13 -12.61 9.36
N ARG A 438 -7.45 -12.54 9.56
CA ARG A 438 -8.42 -13.33 8.78
C ARG A 438 -8.41 -12.96 7.31
N ALA A 439 -8.46 -11.67 6.96
CA ALA A 439 -8.48 -11.19 5.58
C ALA A 439 -7.20 -11.59 4.82
N LEU A 440 -6.03 -11.39 5.44
CA LEU A 440 -4.73 -11.78 4.89
C LEU A 440 -4.52 -13.29 4.87
N ARG A 441 -5.23 -14.05 5.71
CA ARG A 441 -5.27 -15.51 5.66
C ARG A 441 -6.22 -16.04 4.57
N VAL A 442 -7.14 -15.20 4.07
CA VAL A 442 -7.97 -15.48 2.88
C VAL A 442 -7.23 -15.07 1.60
N GLU A 443 -6.41 -14.02 1.63
CA GLU A 443 -5.50 -13.65 0.52
C GLU A 443 -4.22 -14.50 0.44
N ARG A 444 -3.78 -15.11 1.56
CA ARG A 444 -2.98 -16.33 1.46
C ARG A 444 -3.92 -17.43 1.00
N PRO A 445 -3.65 -18.12 -0.11
CA PRO A 445 -4.57 -19.12 -0.62
C PRO A 445 -4.73 -20.22 0.43
N THR A 446 -5.87 -20.22 1.12
CA THR A 446 -6.41 -21.46 1.67
C THR A 446 -7.45 -21.91 0.66
N PRO A 447 -7.31 -23.11 0.06
CA PRO A 447 -8.23 -23.57 -0.97
C PRO A 447 -9.67 -23.58 -0.39
N MET A 448 -10.60 -22.95 -1.10
CA MET A 448 -12.02 -22.91 -0.70
C MET A 448 -12.57 -24.33 -0.57
N ARG A 449 -13.13 -24.67 0.60
CA ARG A 449 -13.99 -25.86 0.81
C ARG A 449 -15.45 -25.42 0.76
N ILE A 450 -16.21 -25.94 -0.20
CA ILE A 450 -17.67 -25.75 -0.33
C ILE A 450 -18.38 -26.79 0.57
N PRO A 451 -19.26 -26.40 1.52
CA PRO A 451 -19.94 -27.34 2.40
C PRO A 451 -20.91 -28.26 1.62
N GLY A 452 -20.76 -29.58 1.80
CA GLY A 452 -21.48 -30.61 1.03
C GLY A 452 -20.66 -31.21 -0.12
N ILE A 453 -19.51 -30.60 -0.44
CA ILE A 453 -18.49 -31.15 -1.33
C ILE A 453 -17.31 -31.54 -0.42
N PRO A 454 -16.97 -32.82 -0.28
CA PRO A 454 -15.78 -33.21 0.48
C PRO A 454 -14.56 -32.46 -0.08
N PRO A 455 -13.51 -32.20 0.72
CA PRO A 455 -12.29 -31.58 0.23
C PRO A 455 -11.89 -32.17 -1.12
N THR A 456 -11.93 -31.37 -2.19
CA THR A 456 -11.18 -31.72 -3.38
C THR A 456 -9.71 -31.65 -2.96
N PRO A 457 -8.95 -32.75 -3.03
CA PRO A 457 -7.51 -32.72 -2.86
C PRO A 457 -6.99 -31.88 -4.02
N THR A 458 -6.72 -30.58 -3.79
CA THR A 458 -6.56 -29.51 -4.81
C THR A 458 -6.59 -30.06 -6.23
N SER A 459 -7.79 -30.29 -6.77
CA SER A 459 -7.94 -30.94 -8.06
C SER A 459 -7.66 -29.91 -9.15
N ARG A 460 -6.40 -29.48 -9.30
CA ARG A 460 -5.87 -29.45 -10.67
C ARG A 460 -5.87 -30.92 -11.05
N MET A 461 -6.59 -31.27 -12.12
CA MET A 461 -6.58 -32.67 -12.52
C MET A 461 -5.17 -33.09 -13.01
N GLY A 462 -4.24 -32.14 -13.19
CA GLY A 462 -2.93 -32.33 -13.83
C GLY A 462 -1.78 -31.58 -13.13
N LEU A 463 -0.55 -32.03 -13.39
CA LEU A 463 0.70 -31.59 -12.76
C LEU A 463 1.50 -30.68 -13.71
N PHE A 464 1.99 -29.52 -13.25
CA PHE A 464 2.80 -28.60 -14.05
C PHE A 464 4.28 -28.60 -13.64
N ILE A 465 5.14 -29.12 -14.53
CA ILE A 465 6.59 -29.25 -14.36
C ILE A 465 7.31 -28.32 -15.34
N THR A 466 8.27 -27.54 -14.86
CA THR A 466 9.11 -26.70 -15.73
C THR A 466 10.59 -27.02 -15.57
N PHE A 467 11.33 -27.03 -16.68
CA PHE A 467 12.79 -27.19 -16.68
C PHE A 467 13.46 -25.84 -16.89
N GLU A 468 14.37 -25.49 -15.98
CA GLU A 468 15.11 -24.24 -15.97
C GLU A 468 16.62 -24.51 -15.91
N GLY A 469 17.40 -23.49 -16.27
CA GLY A 469 18.86 -23.55 -16.26
C GLY A 469 19.50 -22.80 -17.43
N VAL A 470 20.83 -22.67 -17.38
CA VAL A 470 21.61 -21.94 -18.39
C VAL A 470 21.63 -22.65 -19.76
N GLU A 471 22.08 -21.93 -20.77
CA GLU A 471 22.44 -22.48 -22.08
C GLU A 471 23.38 -23.69 -21.94
N GLY A 472 23.12 -24.77 -22.68
CA GLY A 472 23.97 -25.96 -22.64
C GLY A 472 23.80 -26.90 -21.43
N ALA A 473 22.92 -26.58 -20.48
CA ALA A 473 22.67 -27.42 -19.29
C ALA A 473 22.01 -28.79 -19.59
N GLY A 474 21.48 -29.01 -20.80
CA GLY A 474 20.87 -30.30 -21.18
C GLY A 474 19.36 -30.40 -21.00
N LYS A 475 18.66 -29.28 -20.78
CA LYS A 475 17.18 -29.21 -20.58
C LYS A 475 16.39 -30.07 -21.56
N SER A 476 16.56 -29.85 -22.87
CA SER A 476 15.80 -30.60 -23.88
C SER A 476 16.12 -32.10 -23.92
N THR A 477 17.30 -32.53 -23.46
CA THR A 477 17.63 -33.95 -23.28
C THR A 477 16.85 -34.53 -22.11
N GLN A 478 16.85 -33.82 -20.97
CA GLN A 478 16.18 -34.27 -19.74
C GLN A 478 14.65 -34.23 -19.86
N VAL A 479 14.09 -33.21 -20.53
CA VAL A 479 12.66 -33.14 -20.87
C VAL A 479 12.25 -34.39 -21.67
N LYS A 480 13.02 -34.78 -22.69
CA LYS A 480 12.71 -35.98 -23.49
C LYS A 480 12.77 -37.27 -22.66
N ALA A 481 13.80 -37.41 -21.83
CA ALA A 481 13.95 -38.57 -20.96
C ALA A 481 12.80 -38.69 -19.95
N LEU A 482 12.42 -37.59 -19.31
CA LEU A 482 11.29 -37.53 -18.39
C LEU A 482 9.97 -37.84 -19.10
N VAL A 483 9.73 -37.24 -20.27
CA VAL A 483 8.48 -37.45 -21.02
C VAL A 483 8.34 -38.90 -21.47
N SER A 484 9.41 -39.53 -21.95
CA SER A 484 9.39 -40.96 -22.30
C SER A 484 9.00 -41.78 -21.08
N MET A 485 9.68 -41.58 -19.95
CA MET A 485 9.41 -42.29 -18.71
C MET A 485 7.97 -42.11 -18.23
N LEU A 486 7.45 -40.88 -18.21
CA LEU A 486 6.08 -40.61 -17.77
C LEU A 486 5.03 -41.26 -18.68
N ARG A 487 5.27 -41.28 -19.99
CA ARG A 487 4.39 -41.96 -20.95
C ARG A 487 4.45 -43.48 -20.79
N ASP A 488 5.63 -44.04 -20.55
CA ASP A 488 5.84 -45.47 -20.27
C ASP A 488 5.12 -45.88 -18.96
N GLU A 489 5.01 -44.95 -17.99
CA GLU A 489 4.26 -45.10 -16.73
C GLU A 489 2.74 -44.82 -16.87
N GLY A 490 2.26 -44.55 -18.10
CA GLY A 490 0.84 -44.38 -18.41
C GLY A 490 0.28 -42.97 -18.16
N HIS A 491 1.13 -41.96 -17.95
CA HIS A 491 0.69 -40.58 -17.77
C HIS A 491 0.38 -39.90 -19.12
N ASP A 492 -0.71 -39.13 -19.17
CA ASP A 492 -1.00 -38.23 -20.29
C ASP A 492 -0.16 -36.96 -20.16
N VAL A 493 0.82 -36.79 -21.07
CA VAL A 493 1.85 -35.75 -20.97
C VAL A 493 1.79 -34.79 -22.15
N VAL A 494 1.56 -33.51 -21.84
CA VAL A 494 1.70 -32.39 -22.78
C VAL A 494 3.09 -31.78 -22.63
N VAL A 495 3.83 -31.73 -23.74
CA VAL A 495 5.16 -31.11 -23.77
C VAL A 495 5.08 -29.78 -24.48
N THR A 496 5.67 -28.76 -23.89
CA THR A 496 5.70 -27.42 -24.47
C THR A 496 6.98 -26.65 -24.10
N ARG A 497 7.14 -25.43 -24.61
CA ARG A 497 8.33 -24.58 -24.39
C ARG A 497 7.98 -23.10 -24.40
N GLU A 498 8.82 -22.29 -23.76
CA GLU A 498 8.74 -20.85 -23.83
C GLU A 498 10.04 -20.16 -24.26
N PRO A 499 9.95 -19.03 -24.99
CA PRO A 499 8.74 -18.47 -25.60
C PRO A 499 8.32 -19.31 -26.82
N GLY A 500 7.03 -19.49 -27.12
CA GLY A 500 6.57 -20.27 -28.28
C GLY A 500 5.31 -21.08 -28.01
N GLY A 501 5.04 -22.06 -28.89
CA GLY A 501 3.84 -22.90 -28.84
C GLY A 501 2.75 -22.42 -29.82
N PRO A 502 1.74 -21.62 -29.40
CA PRO A 502 0.71 -21.11 -30.29
C PRO A 502 1.27 -20.22 -31.43
N PRO A 503 0.55 -20.08 -32.57
CA PRO A 503 1.03 -19.33 -33.73
C PRO A 503 1.48 -17.89 -33.42
N VAL A 504 0.77 -17.19 -32.52
CA VAL A 504 1.14 -15.82 -32.11
C VAL A 504 2.40 -15.83 -31.25
N ALA A 505 2.52 -16.77 -30.32
CA ALA A 505 3.71 -16.92 -29.47
C ALA A 505 4.96 -17.29 -30.29
N GLU A 506 4.82 -18.07 -31.36
CA GLU A 506 5.93 -18.39 -32.28
C GLU A 506 6.39 -17.16 -33.08
N ARG A 507 5.49 -16.30 -33.55
CA ARG A 507 5.89 -15.02 -34.18
C ARG A 507 6.63 -14.10 -33.22
N LEU A 508 6.20 -14.05 -31.95
CA LEU A 508 6.92 -13.30 -30.92
C LEU A 508 8.28 -13.91 -30.61
N ARG A 509 8.39 -15.25 -30.61
CA ARG A 509 9.65 -15.98 -30.48
C ARG A 509 10.63 -15.63 -31.60
N GLU A 510 10.17 -15.57 -32.86
CA GLU A 510 11.00 -15.17 -33.99
C GLU A 510 11.64 -13.80 -33.75
N VAL A 511 10.86 -12.80 -33.34
CA VAL A 511 11.37 -11.45 -33.01
C VAL A 511 12.34 -11.49 -31.82
N LEU A 512 12.02 -12.25 -30.78
CA LEU A 512 12.84 -12.34 -29.57
C LEU A 512 14.22 -12.96 -29.84
N LEU A 513 14.31 -13.92 -30.76
CA LEU A 513 15.51 -14.72 -31.02
C LEU A 513 16.30 -14.27 -32.27
N ASP A 514 15.71 -13.46 -33.14
CA ASP A 514 16.36 -12.95 -34.35
C ASP A 514 17.66 -12.21 -34.01
N PRO A 515 18.83 -12.67 -34.52
CA PRO A 515 20.10 -11.98 -34.34
C PRO A 515 20.09 -10.53 -34.87
N ASN A 516 19.21 -10.19 -35.81
CA ASN A 516 19.06 -8.81 -36.30
C ASN A 516 18.32 -7.91 -35.31
N SER A 517 17.70 -8.46 -34.27
CA SER A 517 17.07 -7.70 -33.18
C SER A 517 18.07 -7.30 -32.07
N GLN A 518 19.37 -7.26 -32.38
CA GLN A 518 20.38 -6.72 -31.46
C GLN A 518 20.08 -5.24 -31.12
N GLY A 519 20.25 -4.88 -29.85
CA GLY A 519 19.89 -3.56 -29.33
C GLY A 519 18.43 -3.42 -28.84
N MET A 520 17.65 -4.52 -28.82
CA MET A 520 16.32 -4.52 -28.19
C MET A 520 16.39 -4.01 -26.75
N HIS A 521 15.57 -2.99 -26.45
CA HIS A 521 15.52 -2.42 -25.10
C HIS A 521 15.06 -3.49 -24.08
N PRO A 522 15.69 -3.62 -22.90
CA PRO A 522 15.36 -4.67 -21.92
C PRO A 522 13.88 -4.73 -21.51
N ARG A 523 13.21 -3.57 -21.39
CA ARG A 523 11.76 -3.53 -21.12
C ARG A 523 10.91 -4.09 -22.27
N THR A 524 11.32 -3.85 -23.52
CA THR A 524 10.65 -4.42 -24.69
C THR A 524 10.79 -5.95 -24.68
N GLU A 525 11.99 -6.45 -24.37
CA GLU A 525 12.25 -7.88 -24.22
C GLU A 525 11.32 -8.51 -23.16
N VAL A 526 11.23 -7.92 -21.96
CA VAL A 526 10.32 -8.39 -20.89
C VAL A 526 8.87 -8.47 -21.37
N LEU A 527 8.37 -7.42 -22.04
CA LEU A 527 6.98 -7.35 -22.50
C LEU A 527 6.67 -8.38 -23.59
N LEU A 528 7.61 -8.62 -24.52
CA LEU A 528 7.46 -9.62 -25.57
C LEU A 528 7.44 -11.04 -24.99
N TYR A 529 8.31 -11.34 -24.03
CA TYR A 529 8.27 -12.62 -23.31
C TYR A 529 6.95 -12.82 -22.56
N ALA A 530 6.47 -11.78 -21.85
CA ALA A 530 5.20 -11.82 -21.13
C ALA A 530 4.00 -12.02 -22.07
N ALA A 531 3.99 -11.33 -23.22
CA ALA A 531 2.93 -11.47 -24.22
C ALA A 531 2.92 -12.88 -24.85
N ALA A 532 4.08 -13.42 -25.20
CA ALA A 532 4.18 -14.80 -25.73
C ALA A 532 3.69 -15.83 -24.72
N ARG A 533 4.03 -15.63 -23.44
CA ARG A 533 3.62 -16.49 -22.33
C ARG A 533 2.12 -16.42 -22.05
N ALA A 534 1.51 -15.24 -22.08
CA ALA A 534 0.06 -15.09 -21.89
C ALA A 534 -0.73 -15.93 -22.90
N GLU A 535 -0.37 -15.82 -24.19
CA GLU A 535 -0.99 -16.62 -25.25
C GLU A 535 -0.74 -18.12 -25.04
N HIS A 536 0.48 -18.49 -24.67
CA HIS A 536 0.84 -19.89 -24.46
C HIS A 536 0.06 -20.53 -23.30
N VAL A 537 -0.08 -19.82 -22.18
CA VAL A 537 -0.82 -20.32 -21.02
C VAL A 537 -2.29 -20.50 -21.35
N GLU A 538 -2.92 -19.50 -21.97
CA GLU A 538 -4.36 -19.53 -22.28
C GLU A 538 -4.71 -20.63 -23.29
N ARG A 539 -3.85 -20.86 -24.29
CA ARG A 539 -4.12 -21.80 -25.39
C ARG A 539 -3.68 -23.23 -25.13
N VAL A 540 -2.66 -23.45 -24.30
CA VAL A 540 -2.01 -24.76 -24.16
C VAL A 540 -1.97 -25.21 -22.71
N VAL A 541 -1.33 -24.43 -21.83
CA VAL A 541 -1.01 -24.88 -20.47
C VAL A 541 -2.27 -25.01 -19.61
N ALA A 542 -3.09 -23.96 -19.52
CA ALA A 542 -4.27 -23.96 -18.67
C ALA A 542 -5.32 -25.01 -19.11
N PRO A 543 -5.65 -25.16 -20.41
CA PRO A 543 -6.54 -26.24 -20.87
C PRO A 543 -6.00 -27.64 -20.54
N ALA A 544 -4.71 -27.90 -20.76
CA ALA A 544 -4.11 -29.21 -20.47
C ALA A 544 -4.15 -29.57 -18.97
N LEU A 545 -3.89 -28.60 -18.09
CA LEU A 545 -3.99 -28.79 -16.64
C LEU A 545 -5.44 -29.00 -16.19
N ALA A 546 -6.40 -28.35 -16.85
CA ALA A 546 -7.82 -28.53 -16.58
C ALA A 546 -8.32 -29.93 -16.99
N GLU A 547 -7.81 -30.49 -18.09
CA GLU A 547 -8.08 -31.87 -18.54
C GLU A 547 -7.39 -32.95 -17.69
N GLY A 548 -6.41 -32.54 -16.92
CA GLY A 548 -5.70 -33.39 -15.98
C GLY A 548 -4.41 -34.01 -16.46
N LYS A 549 -3.82 -33.40 -17.47
CA LYS A 549 -2.56 -33.85 -18.06
C LYS A 549 -1.37 -33.34 -17.26
N THR A 550 -0.28 -34.09 -17.28
CA THR A 550 1.02 -33.59 -16.82
C THR A 550 1.59 -32.68 -17.90
N VAL A 551 1.79 -31.41 -17.61
CA VAL A 551 2.42 -30.46 -18.52
C VAL A 551 3.90 -30.34 -18.18
N VAL A 552 4.78 -30.67 -19.13
CA VAL A 552 6.23 -30.49 -19.02
C VAL A 552 6.66 -29.36 -19.95
N CYS A 553 7.18 -28.28 -19.39
CA CYS A 553 7.55 -27.08 -20.15
C CYS A 553 9.06 -26.78 -20.07
N ASP A 554 9.71 -26.59 -21.23
CA ASP A 554 11.09 -26.07 -21.32
C ASP A 554 11.03 -24.54 -21.14
N ARG A 555 11.42 -24.09 -19.93
CA ARG A 555 11.36 -22.71 -19.41
C ARG A 555 9.96 -22.14 -19.14
N PHE A 556 9.87 -21.26 -18.15
CA PHE A 556 8.66 -20.49 -17.81
C PHE A 556 9.04 -19.13 -17.18
N ILE A 557 8.34 -18.69 -16.13
CA ILE A 557 8.53 -17.38 -15.49
C ILE A 557 9.93 -17.23 -14.87
N ASP A 558 10.49 -18.31 -14.32
CA ASP A 558 11.79 -18.27 -13.65
C ASP A 558 12.93 -17.92 -14.62
N SER A 559 12.85 -18.36 -15.88
CA SER A 559 13.69 -17.86 -16.97
C SER A 559 13.60 -16.34 -17.12
N SER A 560 12.40 -15.74 -17.12
CA SER A 560 12.29 -14.27 -17.26
C SER A 560 12.90 -13.53 -16.07
N LEU A 561 12.79 -14.09 -14.86
CA LEU A 561 13.45 -13.53 -13.69
C LEU A 561 14.97 -13.61 -13.79
N ALA A 562 15.52 -14.76 -14.21
CA ALA A 562 16.97 -14.96 -14.34
C ALA A 562 17.59 -14.06 -15.43
N TYR A 563 16.99 -14.01 -16.63
CA TYR A 563 17.55 -13.28 -17.76
C TYR A 563 17.24 -11.79 -17.66
N GLN A 564 15.96 -11.41 -17.61
CA GLN A 564 15.60 -10.00 -17.62
C GLN A 564 15.65 -9.36 -16.23
N GLY A 565 15.23 -10.08 -15.19
CA GLY A 565 15.23 -9.55 -13.82
C GLY A 565 16.65 -9.37 -13.26
N TYR A 566 17.46 -10.43 -13.28
CA TYR A 566 18.82 -10.43 -12.73
C TYR A 566 19.87 -10.03 -13.76
N ALA A 567 19.98 -10.69 -14.91
CA ALA A 567 21.12 -10.48 -15.82
C ALA A 567 21.07 -9.16 -16.61
N ARG A 568 19.86 -8.68 -16.96
CA ARG A 568 19.63 -7.34 -17.56
C ARG A 568 19.38 -6.23 -16.53
N GLU A 569 19.28 -6.56 -15.24
CA GLU A 569 19.06 -5.62 -14.15
C GLU A 569 17.80 -4.75 -14.29
N VAL A 570 16.75 -5.26 -14.95
CA VAL A 570 15.47 -4.53 -15.13
C VAL A 570 14.71 -4.40 -13.81
N GLY A 571 14.93 -5.33 -12.88
CA GLY A 571 14.28 -5.38 -11.57
C GLY A 571 13.39 -6.62 -11.43
N GLY A 572 13.75 -7.53 -10.52
CA GLY A 572 13.05 -8.81 -10.36
C GLY A 572 11.58 -8.69 -9.91
N ALA A 573 11.23 -7.65 -9.14
CA ALA A 573 9.85 -7.42 -8.69
C ALA A 573 8.93 -7.00 -9.86
N ASP A 574 9.39 -6.05 -10.69
CA ASP A 574 8.64 -5.55 -11.84
C ASP A 574 8.45 -6.65 -12.89
N VAL A 575 9.50 -7.43 -13.18
CA VAL A 575 9.43 -8.58 -14.10
C VAL A 575 8.47 -9.66 -13.57
N LEU A 576 8.47 -9.92 -12.27
CA LEU A 576 7.55 -10.89 -11.66
C LEU A 576 6.10 -10.42 -11.73
N GLU A 577 5.83 -9.13 -11.45
CA GLU A 577 4.47 -8.58 -11.48
C GLU A 577 3.86 -8.63 -12.88
N ILE A 578 4.61 -8.21 -13.90
CA ILE A 578 4.19 -8.27 -15.30
C ILE A 578 3.83 -9.71 -15.68
N ASN A 579 4.69 -10.67 -15.32
CA ASN A 579 4.49 -12.06 -15.69
C ASN A 579 3.37 -12.74 -14.89
N ARG A 580 3.21 -12.42 -13.60
CA ARG A 580 2.08 -12.91 -12.79
C ARG A 580 0.74 -12.47 -13.37
N TRP A 581 0.65 -11.22 -13.81
CA TRP A 581 -0.53 -10.73 -14.49
C TRP A 581 -0.76 -11.47 -15.82
N ALA A 582 0.29 -11.64 -16.62
CA ALA A 582 0.23 -12.30 -17.92
C ALA A 582 -0.30 -13.75 -17.86
N VAL A 583 -0.05 -14.49 -16.77
CA VAL A 583 -0.46 -15.89 -16.62
C VAL A 583 -1.60 -16.11 -15.63
N ALA A 584 -2.31 -15.05 -15.24
CA ALA A 584 -3.35 -15.12 -14.20
C ALA A 584 -2.86 -15.82 -12.90
N SER A 585 -1.62 -15.53 -12.50
CA SER A 585 -0.93 -16.12 -11.34
C SER A 585 -0.70 -17.64 -11.38
N LEU A 586 -0.80 -18.28 -12.54
CA LEU A 586 -0.36 -19.67 -12.74
C LEU A 586 1.14 -19.80 -12.48
N LEU A 587 1.52 -20.72 -11.58
CA LEU A 587 2.91 -21.09 -11.32
C LEU A 587 3.06 -22.61 -11.50
N PRO A 588 4.27 -23.07 -11.91
CA PRO A 588 4.59 -24.50 -11.92
C PRO A 588 4.53 -25.05 -10.51
N ASP A 589 4.08 -26.30 -10.41
CA ASP A 589 4.06 -27.03 -9.15
C ASP A 589 5.51 -27.38 -8.75
N VAL A 590 6.35 -27.73 -9.74
CA VAL A 590 7.76 -28.01 -9.53
C VAL A 590 8.65 -27.48 -10.67
N VAL A 591 9.79 -26.92 -10.29
CA VAL A 591 10.83 -26.41 -11.17
C VAL A 591 12.08 -27.28 -11.03
N VAL A 592 12.46 -27.95 -12.11
CA VAL A 592 13.72 -28.69 -12.19
C VAL A 592 14.79 -27.74 -12.72
N LEU A 593 15.66 -27.26 -11.83
CA LEU A 593 16.80 -26.43 -12.18
C LEU A 593 18.02 -27.31 -12.46
N LEU A 594 18.44 -27.37 -13.72
CA LEU A 594 19.71 -28.00 -14.13
C LEU A 594 20.85 -27.01 -13.87
N ASP A 595 21.52 -27.12 -12.72
CA ASP A 595 22.62 -26.22 -12.34
C ASP A 595 23.91 -26.62 -13.06
N LEU A 596 24.43 -25.68 -13.84
CA LEU A 596 25.68 -25.78 -14.58
C LEU A 596 26.35 -24.41 -14.56
N THR A 597 27.68 -24.37 -14.54
CA THR A 597 28.41 -23.12 -14.74
C THR A 597 28.23 -22.61 -16.17
N ALA A 598 28.15 -21.28 -16.33
CA ALA A 598 27.99 -20.66 -17.64
C ALA A 598 29.12 -21.04 -18.61
N ASP A 599 30.36 -21.06 -18.13
CA ASP A 599 31.55 -21.45 -18.89
C ASP A 599 31.43 -22.87 -19.47
N GLU A 600 31.00 -23.83 -18.66
CA GLU A 600 30.82 -25.23 -19.06
C GLU A 600 29.63 -25.40 -20.03
N GLY A 601 28.52 -24.70 -19.79
CA GLY A 601 27.37 -24.69 -20.68
C GLY A 601 27.70 -24.19 -22.09
N LEU A 602 28.45 -23.08 -22.18
CA LEU A 602 28.92 -22.52 -23.45
C LEU A 602 29.96 -23.44 -24.12
N ARG A 603 30.85 -24.08 -23.37
CA ARG A 603 31.80 -25.09 -23.91
C ARG A 603 31.05 -26.23 -24.60
N ARG A 604 30.02 -26.80 -23.95
CA ARG A 604 29.17 -27.86 -24.51
C ARG A 604 28.42 -27.44 -25.78
N ILE A 605 28.06 -26.15 -25.92
CA ILE A 605 27.45 -25.63 -27.15
C ILE A 605 28.47 -25.58 -28.28
N ARG A 606 29.68 -25.07 -28.03
CA ARG A 606 30.76 -24.99 -29.02
C ARG A 606 31.16 -26.37 -29.54
N GLU A 607 31.36 -27.34 -28.65
CA GLU A 607 31.72 -28.71 -29.02
C GLU A 607 30.64 -29.39 -29.88
N ARG A 608 29.36 -29.20 -29.55
CA ARG A 608 28.24 -29.72 -30.37
C ARG A 608 28.19 -29.06 -31.74
N ALA A 609 28.47 -27.76 -31.83
CA ALA A 609 28.53 -27.05 -33.09
C ALA A 609 29.68 -27.56 -33.98
N GLU A 610 30.85 -27.83 -33.39
CA GLU A 610 32.01 -28.38 -34.09
C GLU A 610 31.80 -29.84 -34.55
N GLN A 611 31.25 -30.69 -33.69
CA GLN A 611 30.89 -32.07 -34.05
C GLN A 611 29.89 -32.11 -35.21
N ARG A 612 28.89 -31.23 -35.21
CA ARG A 612 27.94 -31.10 -36.32
C ARG A 612 28.61 -30.68 -37.62
N ARG A 613 29.50 -29.68 -37.57
CA ARG A 613 30.30 -29.24 -38.74
C ARG A 613 31.13 -30.38 -39.32
N ARG A 614 31.74 -31.22 -38.46
CA ARG A 614 32.51 -32.40 -38.88
C ARG A 614 31.64 -33.52 -39.47
N SER A 615 30.38 -33.65 -39.03
CA SER A 615 29.46 -34.70 -39.49
C SER A 615 28.79 -34.45 -40.85
N GLY A 616 29.05 -33.30 -41.50
CA GLY A 616 28.54 -33.01 -42.85
C GLY A 616 27.02 -32.84 -43.00
N ARG A 617 26.24 -32.80 -41.91
CA ARG A 617 24.79 -32.56 -41.98
C ARG A 617 24.49 -31.14 -42.48
N PRO A 618 23.67 -30.97 -43.54
CA PRO A 618 23.38 -29.65 -44.11
C PRO A 618 22.54 -28.77 -43.17
N ARG A 619 22.71 -27.44 -43.29
CA ARG A 619 21.81 -26.42 -42.74
C ARG A 619 20.69 -26.18 -43.76
N GLY A 620 19.52 -26.77 -43.58
CA GLY A 620 18.33 -26.44 -44.37
C GLY A 620 17.34 -25.61 -43.55
N PRO A 621 16.60 -24.66 -44.13
CA PRO A 621 15.40 -24.13 -43.51
C PRO A 621 14.20 -25.00 -43.91
N ARG A 622 13.39 -25.45 -42.95
CA ARG A 622 12.03 -25.94 -43.21
C ARG A 622 11.01 -25.21 -42.33
N PRO A 623 9.94 -24.64 -42.90
CA PRO A 623 8.82 -24.13 -42.11
C PRO A 623 7.99 -25.31 -41.61
N LEU A 624 7.72 -25.39 -40.31
CA LEU A 624 6.77 -26.36 -39.76
C LEU A 624 5.34 -25.97 -40.16
N ARG A 625 4.63 -26.89 -40.84
CA ARG A 625 3.17 -26.82 -40.98
C ARG A 625 2.53 -27.25 -39.67
N LEU A 626 1.60 -26.44 -39.16
CA LEU A 626 0.75 -26.78 -38.03
C LEU A 626 -0.56 -27.39 -38.54
N GLY A 627 -0.87 -28.60 -38.07
CA GLY A 627 -2.18 -29.22 -38.23
C GLY A 627 -2.22 -30.60 -37.57
N GLY A 628 -3.06 -30.73 -36.53
CA GLY A 628 -3.78 -31.94 -36.10
C GLY A 628 -3.03 -33.28 -35.95
N ALA A 629 -2.96 -33.76 -34.71
CA ALA A 629 -3.02 -35.17 -34.29
C ALA A 629 -2.21 -36.22 -35.08
N ASP A 630 -0.96 -36.48 -34.65
CA ASP A 630 -0.35 -37.81 -34.44
C ASP A 630 1.02 -37.62 -33.71
N PRO A 631 1.30 -38.23 -32.54
CA PRO A 631 2.58 -38.11 -31.85
C PRO A 631 3.49 -39.31 -32.14
N GLY A 632 3.77 -39.58 -33.41
CA GLY A 632 4.74 -40.57 -33.84
C GLY A 632 5.60 -39.98 -34.95
N ASP A 633 6.85 -39.67 -34.64
CA ASP A 633 7.86 -39.11 -35.55
C ASP A 633 7.56 -37.71 -36.13
N GLU A 634 8.31 -36.69 -35.69
CA GLU A 634 9.16 -35.87 -36.58
C GLU A 634 9.85 -34.70 -35.82
N ASP A 635 11.17 -34.79 -35.78
CA ASP A 635 12.22 -33.78 -35.61
C ASP A 635 12.03 -32.55 -34.68
N TRP A 636 12.42 -32.72 -33.41
CA TRP A 636 12.70 -31.66 -32.43
C TRP A 636 14.01 -30.89 -32.69
N ARG A 637 14.37 -30.66 -33.95
CA ARG A 637 15.61 -29.95 -34.32
C ARG A 637 15.28 -28.88 -35.35
N GLU A 638 15.52 -27.62 -34.98
CA GLU A 638 16.39 -26.72 -35.75
C GLU A 638 16.36 -25.30 -35.17
N GLN A 639 17.52 -24.84 -34.68
CA GLN A 639 17.87 -23.43 -34.61
C GLN A 639 19.07 -23.25 -35.52
N THR A 640 18.84 -22.54 -36.62
CA THR A 640 19.84 -22.17 -37.62
C THR A 640 20.46 -20.84 -37.19
N ALA A 641 21.72 -20.89 -36.73
CA ALA A 641 22.52 -19.78 -36.17
C ALA A 641 22.34 -19.56 -34.66
N SER A 642 23.42 -19.08 -34.01
CA SER A 642 23.41 -18.68 -32.59
C SER A 642 22.35 -17.60 -32.42
N ASP A 643 21.35 -17.86 -31.58
CA ASP A 643 20.28 -16.91 -31.37
C ASP A 643 20.77 -15.67 -30.62
N ARG A 644 19.98 -14.59 -30.63
CA ARG A 644 20.37 -13.31 -30.02
C ARG A 644 20.85 -13.44 -28.57
N ILE A 645 20.26 -14.34 -27.78
CA ILE A 645 20.60 -14.53 -26.36
C ILE A 645 21.90 -15.34 -26.22
N GLU A 646 22.12 -16.35 -27.05
CA GLU A 646 23.38 -17.10 -27.09
C GLU A 646 24.58 -16.23 -27.53
N SER A 647 24.33 -15.11 -28.20
CA SER A 647 25.37 -14.16 -28.65
C SER A 647 25.84 -13.18 -27.57
N GLU A 648 25.24 -13.21 -26.37
CA GLU A 648 25.63 -12.38 -25.23
C GLU A 648 27.00 -12.77 -24.64
N ASP A 649 27.57 -11.86 -23.85
CA ASP A 649 28.88 -12.10 -23.24
C ASP A 649 28.84 -13.12 -22.09
N LEU A 650 30.01 -13.65 -21.73
CA LEU A 650 30.13 -14.61 -20.64
C LEU A 650 29.67 -14.03 -19.29
N ALA A 651 29.83 -12.71 -19.08
CA ALA A 651 29.41 -12.05 -17.85
C ALA A 651 27.89 -12.07 -17.69
N PHE A 652 27.15 -11.87 -18.79
CA PHE A 652 25.70 -12.01 -18.85
C PHE A 652 25.27 -13.42 -18.47
N HIS A 653 25.83 -14.45 -19.10
CA HIS A 653 25.47 -15.85 -18.77
C HIS A 653 25.84 -16.23 -17.33
N ARG A 654 26.93 -15.69 -16.76
CA ARG A 654 27.25 -15.86 -15.33
C ARG A 654 26.19 -15.21 -14.44
N ARG A 655 25.74 -13.99 -14.75
CA ARG A 655 24.64 -13.35 -14.01
C ARG A 655 23.33 -14.13 -14.11
N VAL A 656 23.03 -14.76 -15.25
CA VAL A 656 21.88 -15.66 -15.41
C VAL A 656 21.99 -16.86 -14.48
N ALA A 657 23.14 -17.54 -14.46
CA ALA A 657 23.39 -18.69 -13.59
C ALA A 657 23.20 -18.34 -12.10
N ASP A 658 23.76 -17.21 -11.67
CA ASP A 658 23.60 -16.71 -10.30
C ASP A 658 22.15 -16.30 -9.99
N GLY A 659 21.44 -15.76 -10.99
CA GLY A 659 20.01 -15.47 -10.91
C GLY A 659 19.19 -16.71 -10.58
N TYR A 660 19.42 -17.82 -11.28
CA TYR A 660 18.75 -19.08 -10.99
C TYR A 660 19.06 -19.64 -9.61
N ARG A 661 20.32 -19.63 -9.16
CA ARG A 661 20.68 -20.10 -7.81
C ARG A 661 19.97 -19.31 -6.73
N ARG A 662 19.90 -17.98 -6.87
CA ARG A 662 19.15 -17.12 -5.94
C ARG A 662 17.64 -17.41 -5.95
N LEU A 663 17.06 -17.72 -7.11
CA LEU A 663 15.65 -18.11 -7.19
C LEU A 663 15.40 -19.44 -6.48
N ALA A 664 16.28 -20.42 -6.67
CA ALA A 664 16.19 -21.72 -6.01
C ALA A 664 16.35 -21.62 -4.49
N GLU A 665 17.26 -20.78 -3.99
CA GLU A 665 17.41 -20.50 -2.54
C GLU A 665 16.16 -19.82 -1.96
N ARG A 666 15.58 -18.86 -2.69
CA ARG A 666 14.41 -18.09 -2.22
C ARG A 666 13.13 -18.93 -2.21
N ASP A 667 12.93 -19.75 -3.24
CA ASP A 667 11.69 -20.49 -3.50
C ASP A 667 11.93 -22.02 -3.38
N ALA A 668 12.70 -22.44 -2.37
CA ALA A 668 13.16 -23.84 -2.20
C ALA A 668 12.05 -24.89 -2.11
N GLU A 669 10.81 -24.49 -1.79
CA GLU A 669 9.65 -25.38 -1.71
C GLU A 669 9.18 -25.90 -3.09
N ARG A 670 9.51 -25.20 -4.19
CA ARG A 670 9.14 -25.58 -5.56
C ARG A 670 10.32 -25.85 -6.49
N PHE A 671 11.55 -25.64 -6.01
CA PHE A 671 12.76 -25.86 -6.80
C PHE A 671 13.44 -27.17 -6.42
N VAL A 672 13.75 -27.95 -7.44
CA VAL A 672 14.64 -29.10 -7.37
C VAL A 672 15.91 -28.77 -8.14
N VAL A 673 17.03 -28.67 -7.43
CA VAL A 673 18.33 -28.35 -8.03
C VAL A 673 19.09 -29.63 -8.35
N ILE A 674 19.36 -29.86 -9.62
CA ILE A 674 20.08 -31.05 -10.12
C ILE A 674 21.43 -30.62 -10.66
N ASN A 675 22.49 -31.32 -10.25
CA ASN A 675 23.85 -31.06 -10.74
C ASN A 675 23.99 -31.53 -12.21
N ALA A 676 23.95 -30.60 -13.15
CA ALA A 676 24.03 -30.91 -14.58
C ALA A 676 25.45 -31.12 -15.11
N ALA A 677 26.47 -31.07 -14.23
CA ALA A 677 27.85 -31.39 -14.59
C ALA A 677 28.10 -32.91 -14.71
N ALA A 678 27.26 -33.74 -14.07
CA ALA A 678 27.31 -35.18 -14.17
C ALA A 678 26.98 -35.69 -15.59
N ASP A 679 27.21 -36.98 -15.84
CA ASP A 679 26.81 -37.60 -17.11
C ASP A 679 25.29 -37.65 -17.26
N SER A 680 24.81 -37.74 -18.50
CA SER A 680 23.38 -37.62 -18.80
C SER A 680 22.51 -38.69 -18.14
N GLN A 681 23.03 -39.90 -17.89
CA GLN A 681 22.26 -40.98 -17.26
C GLN A 681 22.07 -40.69 -15.77
N THR A 682 23.14 -40.27 -15.08
CA THR A 682 23.08 -39.83 -13.68
C THR A 682 22.12 -38.67 -13.51
N VAL A 683 22.19 -37.63 -14.36
CA VAL A 683 21.25 -36.49 -14.31
C VAL A 683 19.80 -36.96 -14.50
N THR A 684 19.55 -37.93 -15.38
CA THR A 684 18.19 -38.47 -15.60
C THR A 684 17.66 -39.19 -14.36
N ALA A 685 18.51 -39.97 -13.69
CA ALA A 685 18.17 -40.65 -12.44
C ALA A 685 17.85 -39.65 -11.32
N ASP A 686 18.69 -38.63 -11.15
CA ASP A 686 18.50 -37.59 -10.14
C ASP A 686 17.19 -36.81 -10.36
N VAL A 687 16.88 -36.45 -11.62
CA VAL A 687 15.61 -35.80 -11.99
C VAL A 687 14.42 -36.67 -11.63
N ARG A 688 14.47 -37.97 -11.95
CA ARG A 688 13.41 -38.93 -11.63
C ARG A 688 13.18 -39.02 -10.12
N ASP A 689 14.25 -39.25 -9.36
CA ASP A 689 14.16 -39.46 -7.91
C ASP A 689 13.63 -38.21 -7.21
N ALA A 690 14.04 -37.02 -7.66
CA ALA A 690 13.60 -35.78 -7.08
C ALA A 690 12.16 -35.39 -7.47
N LEU A 691 11.67 -35.83 -8.64
CA LEU A 691 10.28 -35.61 -9.05
C LEU A 691 9.31 -36.65 -8.49
N ARG A 692 9.78 -37.80 -8.01
CA ARG A 692 8.94 -38.88 -7.46
C ARG A 692 7.89 -38.42 -6.43
N PRO A 693 8.15 -37.48 -5.51
CA PRO A 693 7.14 -36.99 -4.56
C PRO A 693 5.99 -36.21 -5.21
N TRP A 694 6.18 -35.73 -6.43
CA TRP A 694 5.25 -34.87 -7.18
C TRP A 694 4.42 -35.65 -8.19
N LEU A 695 4.91 -36.82 -8.63
CA LEU A 695 4.25 -37.62 -9.67
C LEU A 695 2.98 -38.29 -9.13
N PRO A 696 1.87 -38.25 -9.89
CA PRO A 696 0.69 -39.03 -9.55
C PRO A 696 1.00 -40.53 -9.64
N PRO A 697 0.23 -41.41 -8.96
CA PRO A 697 0.41 -42.86 -9.10
C PRO A 697 0.20 -43.29 -10.57
N PRO A 698 0.88 -44.37 -11.04
CA PRO A 698 0.75 -44.87 -12.40
C PRO A 698 -0.72 -45.13 -12.76
N GLN A 699 -1.18 -44.64 -13.92
CA GLN A 699 -2.55 -44.90 -14.36
C GLN A 699 -2.62 -46.30 -14.97
N ALA A 700 -3.56 -47.14 -14.53
CA ALA A 700 -3.81 -48.43 -15.18
C ALA A 700 -4.23 -48.19 -16.66
N PRO A 701 -3.77 -49.02 -17.62
CA PRO A 701 -4.11 -48.84 -19.02
C PRO A 701 -5.63 -48.82 -19.19
N ARG A 702 -6.16 -47.78 -19.85
CA ARG A 702 -7.60 -47.67 -20.14
C ARG A 702 -8.00 -48.86 -21.02
N CYS A 703 -8.87 -49.75 -20.52
CA CYS A 703 -9.57 -50.70 -21.39
C CYS A 703 -10.34 -49.90 -22.44
N GLU A 704 -9.97 -50.06 -23.72
CA GLU A 704 -10.78 -49.54 -24.82
C GLU A 704 -12.20 -50.12 -24.76
N PRO A 705 -13.25 -49.30 -24.85
CA PRO A 705 -14.60 -49.82 -24.98
C PRO A 705 -14.74 -50.52 -26.36
N PRO A 706 -15.49 -51.64 -26.46
CA PRO A 706 -15.56 -52.42 -27.68
C PRO A 706 -16.20 -51.59 -28.80
N HIS A 707 -15.55 -51.60 -29.98
CA HIS A 707 -16.06 -50.97 -31.20
C HIS A 707 -17.50 -51.41 -31.49
N THR A 708 -18.47 -50.52 -31.30
CA THR A 708 -19.82 -50.68 -31.86
C THR A 708 -19.74 -50.49 -33.37
N ARG A 709 -19.95 -51.58 -34.12
CA ARG A 709 -20.18 -51.53 -35.57
C ARG A 709 -21.39 -50.64 -35.88
N PRO A 710 -21.38 -49.87 -36.97
CA PRO A 710 -22.55 -49.08 -37.37
C PRO A 710 -23.63 -50.03 -37.92
N GLU A 711 -24.83 -49.99 -37.35
CA GLU A 711 -26.00 -50.63 -37.93
C GLU A 711 -26.44 -49.85 -39.18
N THR A 712 -26.46 -50.55 -40.31
CA THR A 712 -27.16 -50.13 -41.52
C THR A 712 -28.66 -50.36 -41.35
N GLY A 713 -29.46 -49.31 -41.53
CA GLY A 713 -30.92 -49.35 -41.60
C GLY A 713 -31.49 -48.00 -41.95
#